data_AF-A0A9D1JMN8-F1
#
_entry.id   AF-A0A9D1JMN8-F1
#
_cell.length_a   1.000
_cell.length_b   1.000
_cell.length_c   1.000
_cell.angle_alpha   90.00
_cell.angle_beta   90.00
_cell.angle_gamma   90.00
#
_symmetry.space_group_name_H-M   'P 1'
#
loop_
_entity.id
_entity.type
_entity.pdbx_description
1 polymer ?
#
loop_
_entity_poly.entity_id
_entity_poly.type
_entity_poly.pdbx_seq_one_letter_code
_entity_poly.pdbx_strand_id
1 'polypeptide(L)'
;MKNYFEHEVKVKFFDGILEHSCEWQWFINYIEKEFKGFKDITNFQDFLNSYAEIKDVYAYLIKLNSSIGGLKFEFTTTWLKQIYLCTQIYSGTRQINDVWKEFDNNFIKHFATIIHITKLQNIKESSQYIFSALIFMQNNIFELFDLSIVKDNEQLILKCLSEINIKDIQDLISRFKNNIKEVIIPANLKLLEEYKSKILNVNSFSFQKFSLPKDISWEEQFVFDMLQTEISGNELIPLATFNGVSTPDISRWTAPILEKLNKYFNDETASFIIETVRCILYKKAPSAKTMEWHFKLVISDLRNKNELEPWHEIKSSSLLFIGLLLKEKIVYQSVKNKFMQQFIRELSKFKDLNTILQFKKHNILFSIQQKEKLDEYNNSLANNIKNIERTHEFLDYCRNDFVVNGIRDETLKIIYDKFTSFIEKEDNSVSISMLFYSFMQLLLRLSSNLCLDRLKVKKLMIWLQQLWQNDYYDRCLKLMHTIGSSVSISNEEINKINEVFIKKPLIGALYCFPIKKDSLLDLMSMHSKAALSLFCSMLNITRTFPIENNKFLDRHTVDNAFIQLIRDIITKKGYKLLNYIEPEVLYSEIYNDFIRNTQMYMAIFNQEQILYKEIKNRLTEYSLIDFDGHIYLAHLTQLFPILENKIREFGMYCNIVPFKEKADEFLHMKDASSVLQQILMDAYSETNDFLNVVDFFFVYQSMYNGNCLNIRNECAHGREYINSDSLVFGFKVTLICLKLILDRIDQIKNVEKPFCNLDF
;
A
#
# COMPACT_ATOMS: atom_id res chain seq x y z
N MET A 1 29.90 9.40 -14.89
CA MET A 1 29.31 10.41 -13.99
C MET A 1 27.83 10.17 -13.94
N LYS A 2 27.26 10.26 -12.73
CA LYS A 2 25.91 9.86 -12.39
C LYS A 2 24.98 11.07 -12.46
N ASN A 3 23.70 10.82 -12.70
CA ASN A 3 22.61 11.80 -12.59
C ASN A 3 21.65 11.44 -11.45
N TYR A 4 22.11 10.62 -10.49
CA TYR A 4 21.32 10.15 -9.35
C TYR A 4 22.22 9.88 -8.14
N PHE A 5 21.64 9.92 -6.94
CA PHE A 5 22.30 9.54 -5.68
C PHE A 5 22.11 8.05 -5.38
N GLU A 6 23.17 7.37 -4.96
CA GLU A 6 23.11 5.98 -4.46
C GLU A 6 22.35 5.89 -3.13
N HIS A 7 21.81 4.71 -2.81
CA HIS A 7 20.98 4.49 -1.60
C HIS A 7 21.71 4.88 -0.32
N GLU A 8 22.95 4.43 -0.14
CA GLU A 8 23.76 4.71 1.06
C GLU A 8 24.00 6.22 1.24
N VAL A 9 24.19 6.95 0.14
CA VAL A 9 24.38 8.41 0.16
C VAL A 9 23.08 9.11 0.57
N LYS A 10 21.94 8.64 0.06
CA LYS A 10 20.62 9.14 0.49
C LYS A 10 20.41 8.88 1.98
N VAL A 11 20.62 7.65 2.44
CA VAL A 11 20.47 7.29 3.86
C VAL A 11 21.34 8.20 4.75
N LYS A 12 22.64 8.31 4.45
CA LYS A 12 23.56 9.20 5.18
C LYS A 12 23.10 10.66 5.18
N PHE A 13 22.57 11.13 4.06
CA PHE A 13 22.05 12.50 3.94
C PHE A 13 20.80 12.72 4.82
N PHE A 14 19.82 11.82 4.78
CA PHE A 14 18.61 11.98 5.57
C PHE A 14 18.86 11.77 7.08
N ASP A 15 19.71 10.80 7.45
CA ASP A 15 20.13 10.59 8.84
C ASP A 15 20.84 11.83 9.39
N GLY A 16 21.80 12.39 8.64
CA GLY A 16 22.50 13.61 9.05
C GLY A 16 21.56 14.80 9.27
N ILE A 17 20.49 14.94 8.47
CA ILE A 17 19.48 16.00 8.67
C ILE A 17 18.71 15.78 9.96
N LEU A 18 18.25 14.55 10.22
CA LEU A 18 17.48 14.21 11.41
C LEU A 18 18.31 14.32 12.69
N GLU A 19 19.62 14.05 12.61
CA GLU A 19 20.58 14.19 13.70
C GLU A 19 21.10 15.62 13.88
N HIS A 20 20.68 16.57 13.03
CA HIS A 20 21.19 17.94 13.01
C HIS A 20 22.74 18.00 12.92
N SER A 21 23.32 17.12 12.10
CA SER A 21 24.78 17.09 11.88
C SER A 21 25.32 18.45 11.45
N CYS A 22 26.54 18.78 11.84
CA CYS A 22 27.26 19.97 11.37
C CYS A 22 28.28 19.65 10.26
N GLU A 23 28.51 18.36 9.98
CA GLU A 23 29.53 17.89 9.04
C GLU A 23 28.92 17.54 7.68
N TRP A 24 28.92 18.50 6.76
CA TRP A 24 28.27 18.36 5.44
C TRP A 24 29.21 18.50 4.24
N GLN A 25 30.47 18.83 4.48
CA GLN A 25 31.47 18.95 3.41
C GLN A 25 31.62 17.65 2.60
N TRP A 26 31.40 16.49 3.23
CA TRP A 26 31.40 15.20 2.54
C TRP A 26 30.37 15.13 1.41
N PHE A 27 29.20 15.77 1.57
CA PHE A 27 28.12 15.74 0.58
C PHE A 27 28.47 16.61 -0.62
N ILE A 28 29.07 17.77 -0.37
CA ILE A 28 29.61 18.65 -1.41
C ILE A 28 30.70 17.92 -2.21
N ASN A 29 31.69 17.35 -1.51
CA ASN A 29 32.79 16.60 -2.14
C ASN A 29 32.27 15.41 -2.97
N TYR A 30 31.22 14.72 -2.51
CA TYR A 30 30.57 13.65 -3.26
C TYR A 30 29.94 14.17 -4.56
N ILE A 31 29.20 15.28 -4.51
CA ILE A 31 28.56 15.87 -5.70
C ILE A 31 29.63 16.26 -6.73
N GLU A 32 30.70 16.95 -6.30
CA GLU A 32 31.78 17.40 -7.18
C GLU A 32 32.51 16.24 -7.86
N LYS A 33 32.62 15.09 -7.19
CA LYS A 33 33.24 13.89 -7.72
C LYS A 33 32.35 13.15 -8.73
N GLU A 34 31.05 13.04 -8.46
CA GLU A 34 30.18 12.10 -9.17
C GLU A 34 29.32 12.75 -10.27
N PHE A 35 29.09 14.08 -10.23
CA PHE A 35 28.18 14.81 -11.14
C PHE A 35 28.93 15.75 -12.10
N LYS A 36 28.36 15.95 -13.32
CA LYS A 36 28.94 16.83 -14.36
C LYS A 36 28.57 18.31 -14.25
N GLY A 37 27.56 18.67 -13.46
CA GLY A 37 26.99 20.01 -13.43
C GLY A 37 26.00 20.28 -14.56
N PHE A 38 25.87 21.54 -15.00
CA PHE A 38 24.96 21.99 -16.04
C PHE A 38 25.71 22.59 -17.24
N LYS A 39 25.02 22.73 -18.38
CA LYS A 39 25.53 23.40 -19.59
C LYS A 39 24.92 24.79 -19.74
N ASP A 40 25.63 25.69 -20.40
CA ASP A 40 25.06 26.98 -20.78
C ASP A 40 24.01 26.82 -21.89
N ILE A 41 23.13 27.81 -22.03
CA ILE A 41 21.88 27.73 -22.80
C ILE A 41 21.83 28.74 -23.95
N THR A 42 21.13 28.37 -25.02
CA THR A 42 20.85 29.28 -26.15
C THR A 42 19.37 29.65 -26.27
N ASN A 43 18.49 28.90 -25.63
CA ASN A 43 17.04 29.06 -25.62
C ASN A 43 16.43 28.44 -24.34
N PHE A 44 15.14 28.64 -24.12
CA PHE A 44 14.46 28.16 -22.91
C PHE A 44 14.32 26.63 -22.83
N GLN A 45 14.27 25.92 -23.96
CA GLN A 45 14.24 24.46 -23.93
C GLN A 45 15.58 23.86 -23.46
N ASP A 46 16.70 24.45 -23.89
CA ASP A 46 18.03 24.08 -23.39
C ASP A 46 18.12 24.25 -21.86
N PHE A 47 17.47 25.29 -21.32
CA PHE A 47 17.37 25.53 -19.89
C PHE A 47 16.63 24.41 -19.17
N LEU A 48 15.45 23.99 -19.65
CA LEU A 48 14.69 22.89 -19.04
C LEU A 48 15.49 21.58 -19.04
N ASN A 49 16.19 21.29 -20.14
CA ASN A 49 17.05 20.10 -20.26
C ASN A 49 18.22 20.15 -19.26
N SER A 50 18.89 21.30 -19.14
CA SER A 50 20.01 21.49 -18.22
C SER A 50 19.56 21.47 -16.76
N TYR A 51 18.38 22.01 -16.44
CA TYR A 51 17.79 21.91 -15.11
C TYR A 51 17.49 20.46 -14.72
N ALA A 52 17.01 19.64 -15.65
CA ALA A 52 16.74 18.22 -15.39
C ALA A 52 17.99 17.44 -14.92
N GLU A 53 19.19 17.82 -15.38
CA GLU A 53 20.46 17.21 -14.97
C GLU A 53 20.86 17.55 -13.52
N ILE A 54 20.44 18.70 -13.01
CA ILE A 54 20.84 19.20 -11.67
C ILE A 54 19.70 19.27 -10.66
N LYS A 55 18.47 18.95 -11.06
CA LYS A 55 17.26 19.10 -10.22
C LYS A 55 17.40 18.44 -8.85
N ASP A 56 17.97 17.22 -8.81
CA ASP A 56 18.11 16.45 -7.58
C ASP A 56 19.20 17.08 -6.70
N VAL A 57 20.31 17.52 -7.28
CA VAL A 57 21.37 18.25 -6.55
C VAL A 57 20.79 19.51 -5.91
N TYR A 58 20.05 20.32 -6.68
CA TYR A 58 19.41 21.52 -6.18
C TYR A 58 18.41 21.23 -5.06
N ALA A 59 17.54 20.24 -5.23
CA ALA A 59 16.56 19.85 -4.22
C ALA A 59 17.23 19.41 -2.89
N TYR A 60 18.30 18.63 -2.95
CA TYR A 60 19.05 18.22 -1.76
C TYR A 60 19.76 19.41 -1.11
N LEU A 61 20.37 20.31 -1.88
CA LEU A 61 21.02 21.51 -1.33
C LEU A 61 20.03 22.47 -0.66
N ILE A 62 18.82 22.66 -1.22
CA ILE A 62 17.76 23.42 -0.54
C ILE A 62 17.43 22.76 0.78
N LYS A 63 17.18 21.44 0.77
CA LYS A 63 16.79 20.71 1.97
C LYS A 63 17.85 20.80 3.06
N LEU A 64 19.13 20.73 2.67
CA LEU A 64 20.26 20.93 3.56
C LEU A 64 20.26 22.36 4.15
N ASN A 65 20.11 23.37 3.30
CA ASN A 65 20.13 24.77 3.73
C ASN A 65 18.93 25.13 4.61
N SER A 66 17.74 24.59 4.33
CA SER A 66 16.52 24.84 5.10
C SER A 66 16.49 24.11 6.43
N SER A 67 17.14 22.95 6.54
CA SER A 67 17.09 22.14 7.77
C SER A 67 18.12 22.56 8.83
N ILE A 68 19.23 23.17 8.42
CA ILE A 68 20.39 23.40 9.31
C ILE A 68 20.81 24.88 9.36
N GLY A 69 20.70 25.60 8.23
CA GLY A 69 21.01 27.03 8.14
C GLY A 69 22.48 27.39 8.39
N GLY A 70 22.95 28.51 7.83
CA GLY A 70 24.23 29.13 8.22
C GLY A 70 25.53 28.37 7.90
N LEU A 71 25.45 27.23 7.20
CA LEU A 71 26.62 26.43 6.82
C LEU A 71 27.47 27.14 5.76
N LYS A 72 28.80 27.02 5.89
CA LYS A 72 29.76 27.44 4.87
C LYS A 72 30.45 26.22 4.30
N PHE A 73 30.53 26.15 2.98
CA PHE A 73 31.15 25.05 2.25
C PHE A 73 32.34 25.54 1.45
N GLU A 74 33.33 24.67 1.34
CA GLU A 74 34.41 24.81 0.38
C GLU A 74 33.98 24.13 -0.92
N PHE A 75 34.07 24.84 -2.04
CA PHE A 75 33.72 24.33 -3.36
C PHE A 75 34.98 24.31 -4.23
N THR A 76 35.24 23.17 -4.88
CA THR A 76 36.30 23.07 -5.90
C THR A 76 35.77 23.41 -7.29
N THR A 77 34.46 23.33 -7.49
CA THR A 77 33.79 23.57 -8.78
C THR A 77 32.92 24.83 -8.75
N THR A 78 33.05 25.67 -9.78
CA THR A 78 32.28 26.93 -9.88
C THR A 78 30.78 26.69 -10.01
N TRP A 79 30.36 25.70 -10.79
CA TRP A 79 28.96 25.42 -11.06
C TRP A 79 28.20 25.06 -9.77
N LEU A 80 28.79 24.24 -8.88
CA LEU A 80 28.13 23.80 -7.65
C LEU A 80 28.02 24.95 -6.66
N LYS A 81 29.08 25.78 -6.54
CA LYS A 81 29.05 27.00 -5.75
C LYS A 81 27.88 27.90 -6.18
N GLN A 82 27.69 28.10 -7.47
CA GLN A 82 26.61 28.95 -7.96
C GLN A 82 25.21 28.35 -7.71
N ILE A 83 25.03 27.04 -7.87
CA ILE A 83 23.76 26.38 -7.49
C ILE A 83 23.49 26.55 -5.99
N TYR A 84 24.51 26.43 -5.15
CA TYR A 84 24.38 26.68 -3.73
C TYR A 84 23.97 28.13 -3.43
N LEU A 85 24.52 29.13 -4.14
CA LEU A 85 24.07 30.53 -4.05
C LEU A 85 22.58 30.67 -4.41
N CYS A 86 22.08 29.93 -5.41
CA CYS A 86 20.65 29.92 -5.71
C CYS A 86 19.80 29.39 -4.54
N THR A 87 20.28 28.40 -3.78
CA THR A 87 19.57 27.94 -2.56
C THR A 87 19.55 29.01 -1.45
N GLN A 88 20.56 29.88 -1.40
CA GLN A 88 20.62 31.01 -0.48
C GLN A 88 19.64 32.13 -0.89
N ILE A 89 19.49 32.35 -2.20
CA ILE A 89 18.44 33.22 -2.74
C ILE A 89 17.05 32.67 -2.33
N TYR A 90 16.80 31.38 -2.57
CA TYR A 90 15.53 30.72 -2.25
C TYR A 90 15.15 30.89 -0.76
N SER A 91 16.09 30.57 0.14
CA SER A 91 15.89 30.73 1.60
C SER A 91 15.82 32.19 2.06
N GLY A 92 16.21 33.15 1.21
CA GLY A 92 16.27 34.57 1.54
C GLY A 92 17.45 35.00 2.41
N THR A 93 18.44 34.12 2.59
CA THR A 93 19.70 34.45 3.29
C THR A 93 20.61 35.38 2.50
N ARG A 94 20.45 35.44 1.17
CA ARG A 94 21.08 36.43 0.29
C ARG A 94 20.08 37.04 -0.67
N GLN A 95 20.26 38.30 -1.02
CA GLN A 95 19.49 38.93 -2.10
C GLN A 95 20.11 38.62 -3.45
N ILE A 96 19.27 38.51 -4.48
CA ILE A 96 19.73 38.22 -5.84
C ILE A 96 20.73 39.27 -6.35
N ASN A 97 20.52 40.55 -6.01
CA ASN A 97 21.40 41.65 -6.39
C ASN A 97 22.83 41.52 -5.82
N ASP A 98 22.97 40.94 -4.62
CA ASP A 98 24.26 40.85 -3.94
C ASP A 98 25.17 39.81 -4.60
N VAL A 99 24.57 38.78 -5.20
CA VAL A 99 25.29 37.64 -5.79
C VAL A 99 25.23 37.60 -7.31
N TRP A 100 24.48 38.50 -7.96
CA TRP A 100 24.27 38.48 -9.41
C TRP A 100 25.57 38.51 -10.22
N LYS A 101 26.61 39.19 -9.72
CA LYS A 101 27.93 39.26 -10.37
C LYS A 101 28.73 37.95 -10.28
N GLU A 102 28.36 37.02 -9.39
CA GLU A 102 29.00 35.70 -9.27
C GLU A 102 28.50 34.70 -10.33
N PHE A 103 27.43 35.05 -11.06
CA PHE A 103 26.81 34.24 -12.10
C PHE A 103 27.47 34.49 -13.46
N ASP A 104 28.16 33.48 -13.99
CA ASP A 104 29.06 33.59 -15.15
C ASP A 104 28.45 33.21 -16.50
N ASN A 105 27.23 32.65 -16.53
CA ASN A 105 26.59 32.16 -17.75
C ASN A 105 25.06 32.39 -17.77
N ASN A 106 24.41 32.15 -18.91
CA ASN A 106 22.98 32.41 -19.08
C ASN A 106 22.11 31.43 -18.29
N PHE A 107 22.52 30.16 -18.20
CA PHE A 107 21.75 29.14 -17.47
C PHE A 107 21.54 29.55 -16.02
N ILE A 108 22.63 29.87 -15.32
CA ILE A 108 22.58 30.13 -13.88
C ILE A 108 21.89 31.46 -13.56
N LYS A 109 22.04 32.48 -14.41
CA LYS A 109 21.29 33.74 -14.31
C LYS A 109 19.79 33.52 -14.45
N HIS A 110 19.39 32.71 -15.43
CA HIS A 110 17.98 32.35 -15.64
C HIS A 110 17.45 31.53 -14.46
N PHE A 111 18.23 30.54 -14.01
CA PHE A 111 17.89 29.71 -12.87
C PHE A 111 17.69 30.56 -11.61
N ALA A 112 18.64 31.43 -11.27
CA ALA A 112 18.55 32.33 -10.12
C ALA A 112 17.32 33.26 -10.20
N THR A 113 16.97 33.74 -11.40
CA THR A 113 15.77 34.56 -11.61
C THR A 113 14.49 33.77 -11.33
N ILE A 114 14.38 32.53 -11.85
CA ILE A 114 13.23 31.66 -11.57
C ILE A 114 13.14 31.31 -10.08
N ILE A 115 14.27 31.04 -9.43
CA ILE A 115 14.30 30.77 -7.98
C ILE A 115 13.84 31.97 -7.18
N HIS A 116 14.27 33.18 -7.56
CA HIS A 116 13.82 34.40 -6.92
C HIS A 116 12.30 34.58 -7.06
N ILE A 117 11.74 34.35 -8.26
CA ILE A 117 10.30 34.40 -8.48
C ILE A 117 9.57 33.32 -7.67
N THR A 118 10.07 32.08 -7.68
CA THR A 118 9.48 30.97 -6.93
C THR A 118 9.40 31.30 -5.43
N LYS A 119 10.48 31.87 -4.87
CA LYS A 119 10.48 32.35 -3.48
C LYS A 119 9.39 33.39 -3.24
N LEU A 120 9.27 34.39 -4.12
CA LEU A 120 8.27 35.45 -3.95
C LEU A 120 6.84 34.90 -4.03
N GLN A 121 6.58 33.95 -4.94
CA GLN A 121 5.30 33.26 -5.05
C GLN A 121 4.95 32.51 -3.76
N ASN A 122 5.91 31.75 -3.21
CA ASN A 122 5.72 30.95 -2.00
C ASN A 122 5.38 31.76 -0.73
N ILE A 123 5.55 33.09 -0.72
CA ILE A 123 5.23 33.91 0.47
C ILE A 123 3.72 33.92 0.76
N LYS A 124 2.89 33.82 -0.28
CA LYS A 124 1.42 33.83 -0.18
C LYS A 124 0.78 32.46 -0.35
N GLU A 125 1.51 31.51 -0.90
CA GLU A 125 1.02 30.16 -1.19
C GLU A 125 1.16 29.22 0.00
N SER A 126 0.14 28.37 0.21
CA SER A 126 0.21 27.26 1.17
C SER A 126 1.20 26.18 0.72
N SER A 127 1.37 26.04 -0.60
CA SER A 127 2.27 25.08 -1.23
C SER A 127 3.67 25.70 -1.43
N GLN A 128 4.70 25.10 -0.85
CA GLN A 128 6.08 25.59 -0.93
C GLN A 128 6.83 24.91 -2.09
N TYR A 129 6.77 25.51 -3.28
CA TYR A 129 7.50 24.99 -4.44
C TYR A 129 9.00 25.24 -4.28
N ILE A 130 9.85 24.25 -4.57
CA ILE A 130 11.31 24.47 -4.60
C ILE A 130 11.78 25.14 -5.90
N PHE A 131 10.98 25.00 -6.97
CA PHE A 131 11.21 25.56 -8.29
C PHE A 131 9.86 25.66 -9.04
N SER A 132 9.55 26.81 -9.62
CA SER A 132 8.39 27.00 -10.50
C SER A 132 8.73 27.92 -11.67
N ALA A 133 8.73 27.36 -12.88
CA ALA A 133 8.91 28.12 -14.12
C ALA A 133 7.57 28.48 -14.80
N LEU A 134 6.43 28.18 -14.17
CA LEU A 134 5.11 28.27 -14.80
C LEU A 134 4.78 29.67 -15.31
N ILE A 135 5.19 30.72 -14.60
CA ILE A 135 4.95 32.12 -14.98
C ILE A 135 5.56 32.50 -16.34
N PHE A 136 6.60 31.77 -16.78
CA PHE A 136 7.23 31.95 -18.08
C PHE A 136 6.67 31.00 -19.15
N MET A 137 6.10 29.88 -18.72
CA MET A 137 5.62 28.82 -19.61
C MET A 137 4.15 29.00 -20.00
N GLN A 138 3.34 29.54 -19.09
CA GLN A 138 1.88 29.56 -19.20
C GLN A 138 1.30 30.96 -19.00
N ASN A 139 0.22 31.24 -19.72
CA ASN A 139 -0.61 32.42 -19.52
C ASN A 139 -1.67 32.19 -18.42
N ASN A 140 -2.27 33.28 -17.94
CA ASN A 140 -3.30 33.31 -16.90
C ASN A 140 -2.87 32.75 -15.53
N ILE A 141 -1.57 32.64 -15.25
CA ILE A 141 -1.06 32.01 -14.01
C ILE A 141 -1.50 32.73 -12.73
N PHE A 142 -1.83 34.02 -12.81
CA PHE A 142 -2.41 34.81 -11.71
C PHE A 142 -3.76 34.27 -11.21
N GLU A 143 -4.41 33.41 -12.00
CA GLU A 143 -5.64 32.74 -11.62
C GLU A 143 -5.44 31.51 -10.73
N LEU A 144 -4.21 30.98 -10.68
CA LEU A 144 -3.81 29.85 -9.86
C LEU A 144 -3.00 30.27 -8.63
N PHE A 145 -2.28 31.39 -8.71
CA PHE A 145 -1.37 31.86 -7.66
C PHE A 145 -1.52 33.36 -7.41
N ASP A 146 -1.32 33.78 -6.17
CA ASP A 146 -1.23 35.21 -5.82
C ASP A 146 0.13 35.78 -6.27
N LEU A 147 0.10 36.63 -7.31
CA LEU A 147 1.31 37.25 -7.88
C LEU A 147 1.60 38.66 -7.35
N SER A 148 0.88 39.15 -6.34
CA SER A 148 1.03 40.52 -5.82
C SER A 148 2.47 40.87 -5.43
N ILE A 149 3.16 39.98 -4.72
CA ILE A 149 4.54 40.23 -4.28
C ILE A 149 5.54 40.16 -5.45
N VAL A 150 5.27 39.30 -6.43
CA VAL A 150 6.09 39.23 -7.66
C VAL A 150 5.96 40.53 -8.43
N LYS A 151 4.75 41.10 -8.48
CA LYS A 151 4.46 42.40 -9.09
C LYS A 151 5.20 43.55 -8.41
N ASP A 152 5.26 43.56 -7.08
CA ASP A 152 6.03 44.57 -6.33
C ASP A 152 7.54 44.54 -6.67
N ASN A 153 8.05 43.39 -7.14
CA ASN A 153 9.45 43.19 -7.53
C ASN A 153 9.67 43.19 -9.06
N GLU A 154 8.68 43.61 -9.87
CA GLU A 154 8.72 43.56 -11.34
C GLU A 154 9.99 44.22 -11.90
N GLN A 155 10.36 45.42 -11.43
CA GLN A 155 11.51 46.15 -11.94
C GLN A 155 12.82 45.39 -11.80
N LEU A 156 13.01 44.73 -10.65
CA LEU A 156 14.20 43.92 -10.39
C LEU A 156 14.24 42.68 -11.28
N ILE A 157 13.11 41.99 -11.42
CA ILE A 157 13.01 40.79 -12.25
C ILE A 157 13.28 41.13 -13.73
N LEU A 158 12.68 42.20 -14.24
CA LEU A 158 12.90 42.65 -15.62
C LEU A 158 14.36 43.05 -15.88
N LYS A 159 15.02 43.67 -14.89
CA LYS A 159 16.46 43.97 -14.97
C LYS A 159 17.27 42.67 -15.09
N CYS A 160 17.00 41.68 -14.23
CA CYS A 160 17.68 40.37 -14.28
C CYS A 160 17.49 39.70 -15.64
N LEU A 161 16.26 39.67 -16.16
CA LEU A 161 15.94 39.07 -17.47
C LEU A 161 16.64 39.78 -18.64
N SER A 162 16.84 41.10 -18.55
CA SER A 162 17.51 41.87 -19.62
C SER A 162 19.01 41.54 -19.78
N GLU A 163 19.63 40.95 -18.76
CA GLU A 163 21.05 40.54 -18.78
C GLU A 163 21.26 39.08 -19.22
N ILE A 164 20.18 38.38 -19.61
CA ILE A 164 20.21 37.00 -20.12
C ILE A 164 20.10 37.02 -21.65
N ASN A 165 21.09 36.43 -22.33
CA ASN A 165 21.17 36.43 -23.78
C ASN A 165 20.77 35.06 -24.38
N ILE A 166 19.47 34.85 -24.57
CA ILE A 166 18.91 33.68 -25.25
C ILE A 166 17.91 34.09 -26.34
N LYS A 167 17.70 33.22 -27.34
CA LYS A 167 16.91 33.52 -28.54
C LYS A 167 15.45 33.93 -28.25
N ASP A 168 14.84 33.32 -27.25
CA ASP A 168 13.40 33.43 -26.92
C ASP A 168 13.12 34.29 -25.68
N ILE A 169 14.09 35.07 -25.19
CA ILE A 169 13.95 35.87 -23.95
C ILE A 169 12.79 36.88 -24.00
N GLN A 170 12.56 37.50 -25.16
CA GLN A 170 11.51 38.51 -25.31
C GLN A 170 10.11 37.90 -25.16
N ASP A 171 9.91 36.68 -25.64
CA ASP A 171 8.64 35.95 -25.50
C ASP A 171 8.36 35.60 -24.04
N LEU A 172 9.41 35.25 -23.28
CA LEU A 172 9.31 34.98 -21.84
C LEU A 172 8.99 36.26 -21.06
N ILE A 173 9.66 37.37 -21.37
CA ILE A 173 9.41 38.68 -20.75
C ILE A 173 7.97 39.15 -21.03
N SER A 174 7.49 38.96 -22.26
CA SER A 174 6.13 39.31 -22.66
C SER A 174 5.09 38.54 -21.83
N ARG A 175 5.24 37.21 -21.73
CA ARG A 175 4.37 36.37 -20.90
C ARG A 175 4.41 36.71 -19.42
N PHE A 176 5.60 36.93 -18.88
CA PHE A 176 5.77 37.39 -17.50
C PHE A 176 4.99 38.69 -17.25
N LYS A 177 5.14 39.70 -18.12
CA LYS A 177 4.41 40.98 -18.00
C LYS A 177 2.90 40.79 -18.09
N ASN A 178 2.41 39.92 -18.97
CA ASN A 178 0.97 39.63 -19.08
C ASN A 178 0.43 39.03 -17.79
N ASN A 179 1.13 38.05 -17.20
CA ASN A 179 0.74 37.44 -15.94
C ASN A 179 0.73 38.45 -14.78
N ILE A 180 1.75 39.29 -14.66
CA ILE A 180 1.85 40.30 -13.59
C ILE A 180 0.80 41.42 -13.71
N LYS A 181 0.44 41.77 -14.94
CA LYS A 181 -0.64 42.73 -15.23
C LYS A 181 -2.02 42.10 -15.23
N GLU A 182 -2.13 40.81 -14.94
CA GLU A 182 -3.39 40.06 -14.91
C GLU A 182 -4.15 40.17 -16.24
N VAL A 183 -3.42 40.18 -17.35
CA VAL A 183 -4.01 40.21 -18.69
C VAL A 183 -4.61 38.84 -18.98
N ILE A 184 -5.94 38.76 -18.95
CA ILE A 184 -6.68 37.54 -19.29
C ILE A 184 -6.50 37.25 -20.78
N ILE A 185 -5.89 36.12 -21.08
CA ILE A 185 -5.84 35.56 -22.43
C ILE A 185 -7.03 34.60 -22.57
N PRO A 186 -7.94 34.82 -23.54
CA PRO A 186 -9.11 33.99 -23.72
C PRO A 186 -8.75 32.62 -24.33
N ALA A 187 -9.64 31.64 -24.13
CA ALA A 187 -9.46 30.29 -24.65
C ALA A 187 -9.24 30.28 -26.18
N ASN A 188 -8.21 29.58 -26.63
CA ASN A 188 -7.95 29.32 -28.04
C ASN A 188 -8.88 28.20 -28.54
N LEU A 189 -10.14 28.56 -28.81
CA LEU A 189 -11.12 27.60 -29.33
C LEU A 189 -10.72 27.00 -30.69
N LYS A 190 -9.85 27.67 -31.45
CA LYS A 190 -9.31 27.11 -32.70
C LYS A 190 -8.43 25.90 -32.43
N LEU A 191 -7.67 25.89 -31.34
CA LEU A 191 -6.85 24.75 -30.92
C LEU A 191 -7.72 23.54 -30.56
N LEU A 192 -8.84 23.77 -29.86
CA LEU A 192 -9.81 22.71 -29.57
C LEU A 192 -10.46 22.20 -30.85
N GLU A 193 -10.82 23.08 -31.79
CA GLU A 193 -11.41 22.68 -33.07
C GLU A 193 -10.40 21.90 -33.94
N GLU A 194 -9.12 22.30 -33.97
CA GLU A 194 -8.04 21.60 -34.67
C GLU A 194 -7.90 20.15 -34.16
N TYR A 195 -7.94 19.96 -32.84
CA TYR A 195 -7.82 18.65 -32.21
C TYR A 195 -9.15 17.94 -31.95
N LYS A 196 -10.29 18.51 -32.38
CA LYS A 196 -11.63 18.03 -32.04
C LYS A 196 -11.86 16.57 -32.38
N SER A 197 -11.36 16.11 -33.52
CA SER A 197 -11.48 14.71 -33.95
C SER A 197 -10.65 13.74 -33.10
N LYS A 198 -9.56 14.21 -32.49
CA LYS A 198 -8.75 13.44 -31.52
C LYS A 198 -9.37 13.48 -30.13
N ILE A 199 -9.95 14.62 -29.74
CA ILE A 199 -10.62 14.81 -28.46
C ILE A 199 -11.93 14.01 -28.40
N LEU A 200 -12.83 14.23 -29.36
CA LEU A 200 -14.10 13.52 -29.49
C LEU A 200 -13.87 12.18 -30.18
N ASN A 201 -13.10 11.34 -29.50
CA ASN A 201 -12.74 10.02 -29.95
C ASN A 201 -13.25 8.96 -28.97
N VAL A 202 -13.47 7.75 -29.45
CA VAL A 202 -13.87 6.63 -28.58
C VAL A 202 -12.81 6.29 -27.52
N ASN A 203 -11.55 6.66 -27.79
CA ASN A 203 -10.36 6.50 -26.92
C ASN A 203 -9.76 7.85 -26.50
N SER A 204 -10.55 8.85 -26.11
CA SER A 204 -10.05 10.16 -25.65
C SER A 204 -9.03 10.07 -24.53
N PHE A 205 -9.27 9.21 -23.53
CA PHE A 205 -8.41 9.03 -22.37
C PHE A 205 -7.57 7.77 -22.56
N SER A 206 -6.53 7.89 -23.39
CA SER A 206 -5.62 6.79 -23.73
C SER A 206 -4.18 7.28 -23.83
N PHE A 207 -3.76 8.12 -22.87
CA PHE A 207 -2.42 8.74 -22.86
C PHE A 207 -2.13 9.55 -24.13
N GLN A 208 -3.11 10.31 -24.64
CA GLN A 208 -2.96 11.05 -25.87
C GLN A 208 -1.92 12.17 -25.72
N LYS A 209 -1.02 12.28 -26.70
CA LYS A 209 0.01 13.33 -26.75
C LYS A 209 -0.35 14.39 -27.78
N PHE A 210 -0.22 15.65 -27.37
CA PHE A 210 -0.50 16.81 -28.20
C PHE A 210 0.73 17.69 -28.31
N SER A 211 0.96 18.25 -29.50
CA SER A 211 1.96 19.29 -29.69
C SER A 211 1.29 20.61 -29.40
N LEU A 212 1.54 21.14 -28.20
CA LEU A 212 0.90 22.36 -27.72
C LEU A 212 1.72 23.60 -28.12
N PRO A 213 1.06 24.73 -28.43
CA PRO A 213 1.74 26.01 -28.67
C PRO A 213 2.58 26.45 -27.46
N LYS A 214 3.62 27.24 -27.71
CA LYS A 214 4.47 27.78 -26.64
C LYS A 214 3.74 28.79 -25.75
N ASP A 215 2.69 29.43 -26.26
CA ASP A 215 1.91 30.50 -25.64
C ASP A 215 0.57 30.02 -25.05
N ILE A 216 0.54 28.78 -24.54
CA ILE A 216 -0.66 28.16 -23.97
C ILE A 216 -1.02 28.75 -22.58
N SER A 217 -2.32 28.80 -22.28
CA SER A 217 -2.84 29.12 -20.94
C SER A 217 -2.79 27.89 -20.02
N TRP A 218 -2.79 28.09 -18.69
CA TRP A 218 -2.79 26.94 -17.77
C TRP A 218 -4.09 26.12 -17.91
N GLU A 219 -5.19 26.77 -18.27
CA GLU A 219 -6.50 26.17 -18.49
C GLU A 219 -6.46 25.17 -19.65
N GLU A 220 -5.85 25.59 -20.76
CA GLU A 220 -5.64 24.73 -21.93
C GLU A 220 -4.69 23.59 -21.59
N GLN A 221 -3.57 23.87 -20.89
CA GLN A 221 -2.66 22.82 -20.46
C GLN A 221 -3.40 21.76 -19.64
N PHE A 222 -4.22 22.16 -18.66
CA PHE A 222 -4.97 21.24 -17.81
C PHE A 222 -5.92 20.34 -18.62
N VAL A 223 -6.65 20.91 -19.59
CA VAL A 223 -7.57 20.13 -20.44
C VAL A 223 -6.80 19.10 -21.29
N PHE A 224 -5.64 19.46 -21.84
CA PHE A 224 -4.82 18.51 -22.59
C PHE A 224 -4.09 17.50 -21.70
N ASP A 225 -3.71 17.88 -20.49
CA ASP A 225 -3.15 16.99 -19.47
C ASP A 225 -4.18 15.92 -19.07
N MET A 226 -5.47 16.26 -18.95
CA MET A 226 -6.52 15.28 -18.69
C MET A 226 -6.57 14.17 -19.76
N LEU A 227 -6.32 14.49 -21.02
CA LEU A 227 -6.26 13.51 -22.12
C LEU A 227 -5.00 12.63 -22.09
N GLN A 228 -3.99 13.01 -21.32
CA GLN A 228 -2.81 12.19 -21.02
C GLN A 228 -3.05 11.19 -19.87
N THR A 229 -4.30 10.96 -19.48
CA THR A 229 -4.66 9.89 -18.54
C THR A 229 -5.32 8.73 -19.27
N GLU A 230 -5.44 7.60 -18.57
CA GLU A 230 -6.23 6.45 -18.99
C GLU A 230 -7.38 6.22 -18.01
N ILE A 231 -8.54 5.84 -18.54
CA ILE A 231 -9.64 5.34 -17.71
C ILE A 231 -9.47 3.83 -17.57
N SER A 232 -9.22 3.35 -16.35
CA SER A 232 -9.16 1.92 -16.05
C SER A 232 -9.63 1.65 -14.63
N GLY A 233 -10.26 0.50 -14.39
CA GLY A 233 -10.73 0.13 -13.04
C GLY A 233 -11.80 1.06 -12.41
N ASN A 234 -12.42 1.97 -13.18
CA ASN A 234 -13.26 3.09 -12.71
C ASN A 234 -12.50 4.28 -12.12
N GLU A 235 -11.20 4.36 -12.36
CA GLU A 235 -10.31 5.43 -11.92
C GLU A 235 -9.60 6.09 -13.10
N LEU A 236 -8.99 7.25 -12.85
CA LEU A 236 -8.08 7.90 -13.79
C LEU A 236 -6.65 7.53 -13.42
N ILE A 237 -5.97 6.87 -14.35
CA ILE A 237 -4.57 6.50 -14.21
C ILE A 237 -3.71 7.58 -14.87
N PRO A 238 -2.78 8.22 -14.12
CA PRO A 238 -1.84 9.16 -14.70
C PRO A 238 -0.81 8.44 -15.58
N LEU A 239 -0.22 9.13 -16.55
CA LEU A 239 0.80 8.59 -17.44
C LEU A 239 2.00 8.00 -16.68
N ALA A 240 2.39 8.62 -15.57
CA ALA A 240 3.44 8.10 -14.70
C ALA A 240 3.24 8.57 -13.25
N THR A 241 3.73 7.79 -12.28
CA THR A 241 3.86 8.19 -10.87
C THR A 241 5.26 7.85 -10.38
N PHE A 242 5.97 8.83 -9.83
CA PHE A 242 7.31 8.66 -9.27
C PHE A 242 7.38 9.30 -7.89
N ASN A 243 7.81 8.54 -6.87
CA ASN A 243 7.90 9.00 -5.48
C ASN A 243 6.62 9.67 -4.95
N GLY A 244 5.45 9.15 -5.33
CA GLY A 244 4.14 9.69 -4.93
C GLY A 244 3.67 10.91 -5.72
N VAL A 245 4.45 11.42 -6.68
CA VAL A 245 4.06 12.52 -7.57
C VAL A 245 3.62 11.95 -8.92
N SER A 246 2.41 12.29 -9.35
CA SER A 246 1.84 11.85 -10.62
C SER A 246 2.04 12.91 -11.72
N THR A 247 2.20 12.42 -12.95
CA THR A 247 2.24 13.22 -14.17
C THR A 247 1.23 12.62 -15.15
N PRO A 248 0.15 13.35 -15.52
CA PRO A 248 -0.27 14.63 -14.95
C PRO A 248 -0.65 14.52 -13.47
N ASP A 249 -0.56 15.63 -12.74
CA ASP A 249 -0.91 15.70 -11.32
C ASP A 249 -2.43 15.84 -11.13
N ILE A 250 -3.09 14.69 -10.98
CA ILE A 250 -4.54 14.58 -10.81
C ILE A 250 -5.03 15.31 -9.56
N SER A 251 -4.19 15.46 -8.53
CA SER A 251 -4.59 16.10 -7.25
C SER A 251 -4.99 17.57 -7.42
N ARG A 252 -4.49 18.22 -8.48
CA ARG A 252 -4.79 19.63 -8.80
C ARG A 252 -6.16 19.82 -9.43
N TRP A 253 -6.83 18.76 -9.88
CA TRP A 253 -8.12 18.84 -10.56
C TRP A 253 -9.29 18.89 -9.58
N THR A 254 -9.26 19.88 -8.69
CA THR A 254 -10.31 20.08 -7.68
C THR A 254 -11.65 20.43 -8.34
N ALA A 255 -12.76 20.11 -7.67
CA ALA A 255 -14.10 20.45 -8.18
C ALA A 255 -14.26 21.95 -8.53
N PRO A 256 -13.77 22.92 -7.72
CA PRO A 256 -13.79 24.34 -8.08
C PRO A 256 -12.99 24.67 -9.35
N ILE A 257 -11.80 24.06 -9.52
CA ILE A 257 -10.97 24.26 -10.71
C ILE A 257 -11.68 23.72 -11.95
N LEU A 258 -12.26 22.51 -11.89
CA LEU A 258 -13.01 21.93 -13.01
C LEU A 258 -14.23 22.77 -13.40
N GLU A 259 -14.93 23.37 -12.42
CA GLU A 259 -16.04 24.30 -12.69
C GLU A 259 -15.56 25.61 -13.34
N LYS A 260 -14.40 26.11 -12.92
CA LYS A 260 -13.76 27.28 -13.54
C LYS A 260 -13.37 27.00 -14.99
N LEU A 261 -12.74 25.85 -15.27
CA LEU A 261 -12.38 25.44 -16.63
C LEU A 261 -13.61 25.36 -17.53
N ASN A 262 -14.71 24.74 -17.06
CA ASN A 262 -15.95 24.68 -17.84
C ASN A 262 -16.50 26.06 -18.21
N LYS A 263 -16.40 27.05 -17.31
CA LYS A 263 -16.81 28.44 -17.58
C LYS A 263 -15.85 29.16 -18.53
N TYR A 264 -14.55 28.95 -18.37
CA TYR A 264 -13.51 29.58 -19.19
C TYR A 264 -13.62 29.18 -20.66
N PHE A 265 -13.79 27.88 -20.95
CA PHE A 265 -13.95 27.41 -22.32
C PHE A 265 -15.35 27.68 -22.87
N ASN A 266 -16.39 27.46 -22.06
CA ASN A 266 -17.80 27.50 -22.48
C ASN A 266 -18.03 26.80 -23.84
N ASP A 267 -17.37 25.66 -24.03
CA ASP A 267 -17.34 24.90 -25.27
C ASP A 267 -17.71 23.43 -25.00
N GLU A 268 -18.40 22.83 -25.97
CA GLU A 268 -18.89 21.46 -25.87
C GLU A 268 -17.76 20.42 -25.88
N THR A 269 -16.70 20.66 -26.66
CA THR A 269 -15.54 19.76 -26.77
C THR A 269 -14.73 19.76 -25.48
N ALA A 270 -14.52 20.94 -24.89
CA ALA A 270 -13.90 21.06 -23.57
C ALA A 270 -14.77 20.42 -22.47
N SER A 271 -16.09 20.68 -22.49
CA SER A 271 -17.04 20.13 -21.51
C SER A 271 -17.04 18.60 -21.51
N PHE A 272 -16.90 17.97 -22.68
CA PHE A 272 -16.78 16.51 -22.79
C PHE A 272 -15.60 15.97 -21.95
N ILE A 273 -14.44 16.63 -21.99
CA ILE A 273 -13.26 16.21 -21.22
C ILE A 273 -13.47 16.48 -19.73
N ILE A 274 -13.79 17.73 -19.39
CA ILE A 274 -13.84 18.24 -18.02
C ILE A 274 -14.93 17.52 -17.22
N GLU A 275 -16.12 17.33 -17.79
CA GLU A 275 -17.22 16.68 -17.10
C GLU A 275 -16.98 15.17 -16.91
N THR A 276 -16.27 14.52 -17.83
CA THR A 276 -15.86 13.11 -17.70
C THR A 276 -14.91 12.93 -16.53
N VAL A 277 -13.86 13.76 -16.46
CA VAL A 277 -12.90 13.75 -15.34
C VAL A 277 -13.59 14.04 -14.02
N ARG A 278 -14.46 15.06 -13.99
CA ARG A 278 -15.23 15.42 -12.79
C ARG A 278 -16.13 14.28 -12.31
N CYS A 279 -16.76 13.54 -13.23
CA CYS A 279 -17.60 12.40 -12.89
C CYS A 279 -16.79 11.25 -12.30
N ILE A 280 -15.59 10.97 -12.82
CA ILE A 280 -14.75 9.89 -12.30
C ILE A 280 -14.25 10.22 -10.89
N LEU A 281 -13.69 11.42 -10.71
CA LEU A 281 -13.09 11.87 -9.46
C LEU A 281 -14.10 12.13 -8.34
N TYR A 282 -15.25 12.74 -8.66
CA TYR A 282 -16.19 13.26 -7.65
C TYR A 282 -17.59 12.66 -7.75
N LYS A 283 -17.82 11.68 -8.63
CA LYS A 283 -19.13 11.05 -8.89
C LYS A 283 -20.25 12.07 -9.22
N LYS A 284 -19.88 13.26 -9.68
CA LYS A 284 -20.81 14.31 -10.10
C LYS A 284 -21.27 14.05 -11.52
N ALA A 285 -22.58 13.90 -11.71
CA ALA A 285 -23.16 13.58 -13.01
C ALA A 285 -22.75 14.59 -14.10
N PRO A 286 -22.32 14.13 -15.29
CA PRO A 286 -22.06 15.00 -16.42
C PRO A 286 -23.37 15.55 -17.01
N SER A 287 -23.27 16.53 -17.92
CA SER A 287 -24.41 17.03 -18.66
C SER A 287 -24.99 15.94 -19.58
N ALA A 288 -26.26 16.06 -19.94
CA ALA A 288 -26.88 15.16 -20.91
C ALA A 288 -26.09 15.13 -22.22
N LYS A 289 -25.60 16.30 -22.67
CA LYS A 289 -24.83 16.46 -23.92
C LYS A 289 -23.54 15.65 -23.92
N THR A 290 -22.77 15.69 -22.83
CA THR A 290 -21.55 14.87 -22.67
C THR A 290 -21.88 13.37 -22.70
N MET A 291 -22.95 12.94 -22.00
CA MET A 291 -23.39 11.55 -22.08
C MET A 291 -23.77 11.16 -23.51
N GLU A 292 -24.52 12.01 -24.23
CA GLU A 292 -24.89 11.76 -25.62
C GLU A 292 -23.66 11.57 -26.52
N TRP A 293 -22.60 12.35 -26.31
CA TRP A 293 -21.35 12.19 -27.07
C TRP A 293 -20.71 10.83 -26.86
N HIS A 294 -20.54 10.38 -25.61
CA HIS A 294 -19.97 9.05 -25.36
C HIS A 294 -20.81 7.95 -26.02
N PHE A 295 -22.14 8.01 -25.90
CA PHE A 295 -23.02 7.03 -26.56
C PHE A 295 -22.88 7.07 -28.08
N LYS A 296 -22.85 8.26 -28.70
CA LYS A 296 -22.67 8.41 -30.15
C LYS A 296 -21.32 7.85 -30.62
N LEU A 297 -20.24 8.20 -29.93
CA LEU A 297 -18.88 7.75 -30.25
C LEU A 297 -18.78 6.23 -30.17
N VAL A 298 -19.29 5.64 -29.10
CA VAL A 298 -19.25 4.19 -28.89
C VAL A 298 -20.16 3.46 -29.88
N ILE A 299 -21.37 3.93 -30.14
CA ILE A 299 -22.27 3.32 -31.14
C ILE A 299 -21.63 3.38 -32.53
N SER A 300 -21.01 4.50 -32.90
CA SER A 300 -20.32 4.63 -34.19
C SER A 300 -19.11 3.70 -34.27
N ASP A 301 -18.31 3.60 -33.21
CA ASP A 301 -17.16 2.69 -33.15
C ASP A 301 -17.58 1.23 -33.25
N LEU A 302 -18.61 0.82 -32.50
CA LEU A 302 -19.16 -0.54 -32.54
C LEU A 302 -19.65 -0.92 -33.94
N ARG A 303 -20.19 0.02 -34.72
CA ARG A 303 -20.65 -0.22 -36.10
C ARG A 303 -19.52 -0.41 -37.10
N ASN A 304 -18.39 0.24 -36.85
CA ASN A 304 -17.24 0.22 -37.74
C ASN A 304 -16.27 -0.91 -37.41
N LYS A 305 -16.38 -1.50 -36.21
CA LYS A 305 -15.55 -2.62 -35.79
C LYS A 305 -16.04 -3.93 -36.39
N ASN A 306 -15.08 -4.80 -36.67
CA ASN A 306 -15.37 -6.16 -37.09
C ASN A 306 -15.92 -6.95 -35.89
N GLU A 307 -17.18 -7.37 -35.99
CA GLU A 307 -17.88 -8.14 -34.95
C GLU A 307 -17.26 -9.53 -34.71
N LEU A 308 -16.44 -10.01 -35.67
CA LEU A 308 -15.74 -11.28 -35.61
C LEU A 308 -14.37 -11.18 -34.93
N GLU A 309 -13.81 -9.97 -34.75
CA GLU A 309 -12.49 -9.79 -34.15
C GLU A 309 -12.59 -9.83 -32.61
N PRO A 310 -11.83 -10.70 -31.92
CA PRO A 310 -11.89 -10.83 -30.48
C PRO A 310 -11.26 -9.63 -29.78
N TRP A 311 -11.93 -9.11 -28.75
CA TRP A 311 -11.38 -8.03 -27.93
C TRP A 311 -10.67 -8.62 -26.71
N HIS A 312 -9.35 -8.64 -26.76
CA HIS A 312 -8.53 -9.04 -25.61
C HIS A 312 -8.55 -7.99 -24.48
N GLU A 313 -8.78 -6.73 -24.84
CA GLU A 313 -8.85 -5.60 -23.91
C GLU A 313 -9.76 -4.50 -24.48
N ILE A 314 -10.54 -3.84 -23.62
CA ILE A 314 -11.31 -2.66 -24.00
C ILE A 314 -10.44 -1.43 -23.84
N LYS A 315 -9.96 -0.90 -24.95
CA LYS A 315 -9.21 0.37 -25.01
C LYS A 315 -10.09 1.61 -25.13
N SER A 316 -11.40 1.39 -25.26
CA SER A 316 -12.38 2.48 -25.39
C SER A 316 -12.66 3.15 -24.06
N SER A 317 -12.02 4.31 -23.86
CA SER A 317 -12.29 5.18 -22.72
C SER A 317 -13.77 5.56 -22.62
N SER A 318 -14.44 5.82 -23.76
CA SER A 318 -15.87 6.15 -23.77
C SER A 318 -16.75 4.95 -23.37
N LEU A 319 -16.44 3.74 -23.81
CA LEU A 319 -17.19 2.53 -23.42
C LEU A 319 -16.99 2.21 -21.94
N LEU A 320 -15.76 2.34 -21.44
CA LEU A 320 -15.44 2.19 -20.02
C LEU A 320 -16.19 3.21 -19.17
N PHE A 321 -16.24 4.48 -19.61
CA PHE A 321 -16.99 5.52 -18.93
C PHE A 321 -18.51 5.25 -18.92
N ILE A 322 -19.09 4.75 -20.02
CA ILE A 322 -20.49 4.30 -20.03
C ILE A 322 -20.72 3.16 -19.03
N GLY A 323 -19.81 2.18 -18.97
CA GLY A 323 -19.86 1.10 -17.97
C GLY A 323 -19.91 1.62 -16.53
N LEU A 324 -19.09 2.63 -16.22
CA LEU A 324 -19.12 3.34 -14.94
C LEU A 324 -20.48 4.01 -14.69
N LEU A 325 -21.00 4.78 -15.66
CA LEU A 325 -22.30 5.47 -15.52
C LEU A 325 -23.46 4.50 -15.29
N LEU A 326 -23.41 3.31 -15.89
CA LEU A 326 -24.41 2.25 -15.71
C LEU A 326 -24.31 1.60 -14.33
N LYS A 327 -23.09 1.27 -13.89
CA LYS A 327 -22.83 0.72 -12.55
C LYS A 327 -23.34 1.64 -11.44
N GLU A 328 -23.05 2.94 -11.57
CA GLU A 328 -23.45 3.97 -10.59
C GLU A 328 -24.90 4.46 -10.78
N LYS A 329 -25.61 3.99 -11.81
CA LYS A 329 -26.99 4.37 -12.15
C LYS A 329 -27.19 5.87 -12.43
N ILE A 330 -26.18 6.55 -12.99
CA ILE A 330 -26.15 8.02 -13.20
C ILE A 330 -26.77 8.45 -14.56
N VAL A 331 -26.97 7.54 -15.52
CA VAL A 331 -27.47 7.90 -16.86
C VAL A 331 -28.91 8.47 -16.81
N TYR A 332 -29.09 9.71 -17.32
CA TYR A 332 -30.39 10.38 -17.37
C TYR A 332 -31.42 9.66 -18.25
N GLN A 333 -32.71 9.78 -17.87
CA GLN A 333 -33.80 9.11 -18.60
C GLN A 333 -33.92 9.57 -20.06
N SER A 334 -33.69 10.86 -20.33
CA SER A 334 -33.69 11.41 -21.69
C SER A 334 -32.63 10.76 -22.58
N VAL A 335 -31.41 10.57 -22.06
CA VAL A 335 -30.30 9.90 -22.76
C VAL A 335 -30.60 8.40 -22.92
N LYS A 336 -31.15 7.76 -21.87
CA LYS A 336 -31.54 6.35 -21.92
C LYS A 336 -32.52 6.07 -23.05
N ASN A 337 -33.61 6.84 -23.10
CA ASN A 337 -34.65 6.72 -24.11
C ASN A 337 -34.10 6.90 -25.54
N LYS A 338 -33.08 7.74 -25.70
CA LYS A 338 -32.50 8.09 -27.01
C LYS A 338 -31.49 7.07 -27.52
N PHE A 339 -30.62 6.53 -26.67
CA PHE A 339 -29.45 5.73 -27.13
C PHE A 339 -29.42 4.27 -26.66
N MET A 340 -30.07 3.90 -25.54
CA MET A 340 -29.84 2.58 -24.93
C MET A 340 -30.28 1.42 -25.82
N GLN A 341 -31.43 1.54 -26.49
CA GLN A 341 -31.90 0.48 -27.38
C GLN A 341 -30.90 0.22 -28.51
N GLN A 342 -30.36 1.29 -29.10
CA GLN A 342 -29.37 1.21 -30.16
C GLN A 342 -28.03 0.67 -29.63
N PHE A 343 -27.57 1.16 -28.48
CA PHE A 343 -26.35 0.70 -27.82
C PHE A 343 -26.38 -0.81 -27.53
N ILE A 344 -27.47 -1.31 -26.92
CA ILE A 344 -27.66 -2.73 -26.65
C ILE A 344 -27.71 -3.54 -27.96
N ARG A 345 -28.39 -3.02 -28.98
CA ARG A 345 -28.45 -3.66 -30.30
C ARG A 345 -27.07 -3.82 -30.92
N GLU A 346 -26.22 -2.78 -30.91
CA GLU A 346 -24.86 -2.87 -31.46
C GLU A 346 -23.97 -3.80 -30.62
N LEU A 347 -24.03 -3.72 -29.28
CA LEU A 347 -23.28 -4.63 -28.40
C LEU A 347 -23.65 -6.11 -28.63
N SER A 348 -24.94 -6.41 -28.87
CA SER A 348 -25.43 -7.78 -29.06
C SER A 348 -24.86 -8.50 -30.28
N LYS A 349 -24.28 -7.75 -31.22
CA LYS A 349 -23.66 -8.31 -32.43
C LYS A 349 -22.29 -8.94 -32.16
N PHE A 350 -21.58 -8.45 -31.14
CA PHE A 350 -20.28 -8.98 -30.74
C PHE A 350 -20.46 -10.30 -30.00
N LYS A 351 -20.32 -11.39 -30.74
CA LYS A 351 -20.58 -12.75 -30.27
C LYS A 351 -19.30 -13.52 -29.91
N ASP A 352 -18.14 -12.91 -30.09
CA ASP A 352 -16.87 -13.46 -29.61
C ASP A 352 -16.83 -13.50 -28.09
N LEU A 353 -16.25 -14.57 -27.56
CA LEU A 353 -16.23 -14.83 -26.14
C LEU A 353 -15.29 -13.89 -25.37
N ASN A 354 -14.08 -13.62 -25.90
CA ASN A 354 -13.14 -12.72 -25.23
C ASN A 354 -13.78 -11.34 -25.06
N THR A 355 -14.48 -10.87 -26.09
CA THR A 355 -15.25 -9.62 -26.04
C THR A 355 -16.34 -9.64 -24.95
N ILE A 356 -17.11 -10.73 -24.83
CA ILE A 356 -18.15 -10.87 -23.79
C ILE A 356 -17.53 -10.86 -22.39
N LEU A 357 -16.38 -11.53 -22.20
CA LEU A 357 -15.65 -11.53 -20.93
C LEU A 357 -15.19 -10.13 -20.53
N GLN A 358 -14.68 -9.34 -21.49
CA GLN A 358 -14.33 -7.94 -21.23
C GLN A 358 -15.56 -7.10 -20.89
N PHE A 359 -16.69 -7.29 -21.55
CA PHE A 359 -17.93 -6.59 -21.18
C PHE A 359 -18.34 -6.87 -19.74
N LYS A 360 -18.30 -8.15 -19.31
CA LYS A 360 -18.59 -8.53 -17.93
C LYS A 360 -17.62 -7.88 -16.94
N LYS A 361 -16.31 -7.92 -17.24
CA LYS A 361 -15.25 -7.31 -16.39
C LYS A 361 -15.51 -5.83 -16.12
N HIS A 362 -16.01 -5.10 -17.12
CA HIS A 362 -16.19 -3.65 -17.07
C HIS A 362 -17.64 -3.20 -16.83
N ASN A 363 -18.53 -4.09 -16.36
CA ASN A 363 -19.95 -3.80 -16.07
C ASN A 363 -20.73 -3.28 -17.29
N ILE A 364 -20.35 -3.72 -18.49
CA ILE A 364 -21.05 -3.42 -19.73
C ILE A 364 -22.19 -4.43 -19.91
N LEU A 365 -23.30 -3.97 -20.47
CA LEU A 365 -24.48 -4.81 -20.70
C LEU A 365 -24.21 -5.89 -21.76
N PHE A 366 -24.84 -7.04 -21.58
CA PHE A 366 -24.82 -8.14 -22.54
C PHE A 366 -26.23 -8.69 -22.75
N SER A 367 -26.48 -9.21 -23.95
CA SER A 367 -27.73 -9.84 -24.36
C SER A 367 -27.91 -11.24 -23.77
N ILE A 368 -29.13 -11.77 -23.87
CA ILE A 368 -29.44 -13.15 -23.46
C ILE A 368 -28.57 -14.17 -24.22
N GLN A 369 -28.40 -14.00 -25.53
CA GLN A 369 -27.57 -14.88 -26.37
C GLN A 369 -26.08 -14.85 -25.97
N GLN A 370 -25.55 -13.68 -25.62
CA GLN A 370 -24.16 -13.55 -25.14
C GLN A 370 -23.99 -14.21 -23.77
N LYS A 371 -25.01 -14.13 -22.91
CA LYS A 371 -25.04 -14.84 -21.63
C LYS A 371 -25.03 -16.36 -21.84
N GLU A 372 -25.85 -16.87 -22.75
CA GLU A 372 -25.86 -18.30 -23.12
C GLU A 372 -24.49 -18.76 -23.61
N LYS A 373 -23.83 -17.99 -24.49
CA LYS A 373 -22.45 -18.27 -24.93
C LYS A 373 -21.42 -18.28 -23.80
N LEU A 374 -21.54 -17.34 -22.86
CA LEU A 374 -20.68 -17.31 -21.68
C LEU A 374 -20.90 -18.55 -20.82
N ASP A 375 -22.15 -18.98 -20.66
CA ASP A 375 -22.50 -20.21 -19.93
C ASP A 375 -21.97 -21.45 -20.66
N GLU A 376 -22.09 -21.53 -21.99
CA GLU A 376 -21.46 -22.58 -22.83
C GLU A 376 -19.95 -22.62 -22.68
N TYR A 377 -19.28 -21.45 -22.69
CA TYR A 377 -17.85 -21.37 -22.47
C TYR A 377 -17.46 -21.81 -21.06
N ASN A 378 -18.15 -21.35 -20.03
CA ASN A 378 -17.89 -21.78 -18.66
C ASN A 378 -18.05 -23.30 -18.55
N ASN A 379 -19.10 -23.88 -19.17
CA ASN A 379 -19.30 -25.33 -19.22
C ASN A 379 -18.18 -26.03 -20.00
N SER A 380 -17.69 -25.46 -21.10
CA SER A 380 -16.57 -25.99 -21.89
C SER A 380 -15.26 -25.96 -21.10
N LEU A 381 -14.93 -24.83 -20.46
CA LEU A 381 -13.80 -24.72 -19.55
C LEU A 381 -13.89 -25.75 -18.44
N ALA A 382 -15.05 -25.85 -17.78
CA ALA A 382 -15.28 -26.83 -16.75
C ALA A 382 -15.05 -28.25 -17.27
N ASN A 383 -15.55 -28.58 -18.46
CA ASN A 383 -15.37 -29.88 -19.10
C ASN A 383 -13.93 -30.15 -19.60
N ASN A 384 -13.10 -29.12 -19.80
CA ASN A 384 -11.70 -29.28 -20.20
C ASN A 384 -10.89 -30.11 -19.20
N ILE A 385 -11.38 -30.27 -17.96
CA ILE A 385 -10.81 -31.19 -16.98
C ILE A 385 -10.58 -32.60 -17.53
N LYS A 386 -11.42 -33.06 -18.47
CA LYS A 386 -11.28 -34.38 -19.14
C LYS A 386 -9.94 -34.51 -19.86
N ASN A 387 -9.45 -33.40 -20.44
CA ASN A 387 -8.25 -33.34 -21.28
C ASN A 387 -6.98 -33.00 -20.48
N ILE A 388 -7.11 -32.55 -19.24
CA ILE A 388 -5.96 -32.20 -18.40
C ILE A 388 -5.20 -33.47 -18.02
N GLU A 389 -3.94 -33.58 -18.43
CA GLU A 389 -3.08 -34.76 -18.18
C GLU A 389 -1.88 -34.45 -17.30
N ARG A 390 -1.63 -33.17 -17.00
CA ARG A 390 -0.50 -32.70 -16.20
C ARG A 390 -0.95 -31.92 -14.97
N THR A 391 -0.14 -32.01 -13.93
CA THR A 391 -0.43 -31.39 -12.62
C THR A 391 -0.52 -29.87 -12.68
N HIS A 392 0.40 -29.19 -13.36
CA HIS A 392 0.39 -27.72 -13.44
C HIS A 392 -0.88 -27.20 -14.13
N GLU A 393 -1.36 -27.88 -15.19
CA GLU A 393 -2.61 -27.55 -15.87
C GLU A 393 -3.82 -27.71 -14.93
N PHE A 394 -3.81 -28.72 -14.05
CA PHE A 394 -4.83 -28.89 -13.02
C PHE A 394 -4.79 -27.79 -11.96
N LEU A 395 -3.60 -27.34 -11.54
CA LEU A 395 -3.45 -26.22 -10.61
C LEU A 395 -4.01 -24.93 -11.21
N ASP A 396 -3.71 -24.64 -12.48
CA ASP A 396 -4.23 -23.47 -13.19
C ASP A 396 -5.75 -23.54 -13.36
N TYR A 397 -6.28 -24.73 -13.68
CA TYR A 397 -7.73 -24.99 -13.71
C TYR A 397 -8.38 -24.69 -12.35
N CYS A 398 -7.77 -25.13 -11.25
CA CYS A 398 -8.26 -24.89 -9.90
C CYS A 398 -8.16 -23.43 -9.46
N ARG A 399 -7.38 -22.59 -10.13
CA ARG A 399 -7.28 -21.14 -9.86
C ARG A 399 -8.23 -20.31 -10.71
N ASN A 400 -8.65 -20.82 -11.87
CA ASN A 400 -9.52 -20.09 -12.80
C ASN A 400 -10.93 -19.84 -12.21
N ASP A 401 -11.33 -18.55 -12.10
CA ASP A 401 -12.64 -18.16 -11.57
C ASP A 401 -13.82 -18.50 -12.51
N PHE A 402 -13.60 -18.56 -13.82
CA PHE A 402 -14.66 -18.82 -14.81
C PHE A 402 -15.16 -20.26 -14.76
N VAL A 403 -14.28 -21.19 -14.41
CA VAL A 403 -14.59 -22.62 -14.26
C VAL A 403 -15.71 -22.85 -13.23
N VAL A 404 -15.73 -22.06 -12.14
CA VAL A 404 -16.67 -22.23 -11.03
C VAL A 404 -18.11 -22.26 -11.50
N ASN A 405 -18.49 -21.37 -12.43
CA ASN A 405 -19.88 -21.24 -12.91
C ASN A 405 -20.30 -22.38 -13.85
N GLY A 406 -19.35 -23.06 -14.50
CA GLY A 406 -19.61 -24.15 -15.44
C GLY A 406 -19.65 -25.54 -14.81
N ILE A 407 -19.14 -25.69 -13.59
CA ILE A 407 -19.11 -27.01 -12.93
C ILE A 407 -20.53 -27.46 -12.55
N ARG A 408 -20.80 -28.73 -12.86
CA ARG A 408 -22.01 -29.49 -12.50
C ARG A 408 -21.59 -30.79 -11.80
N ASP A 409 -22.54 -31.53 -11.25
CA ASP A 409 -22.28 -32.77 -10.50
C ASP A 409 -21.43 -33.79 -11.28
N GLU A 410 -21.70 -33.97 -12.59
CA GLU A 410 -20.93 -34.87 -13.45
C GLU A 410 -19.48 -34.43 -13.62
N THR A 411 -19.25 -33.13 -13.86
CA THR A 411 -17.91 -32.57 -14.00
C THR A 411 -17.14 -32.62 -12.68
N LEU A 412 -17.81 -32.39 -11.55
CA LEU A 412 -17.21 -32.48 -10.21
C LEU A 412 -16.66 -33.88 -9.94
N LYS A 413 -17.37 -34.93 -10.38
CA LYS A 413 -16.88 -36.31 -10.30
C LYS A 413 -15.58 -36.50 -11.09
N ILE A 414 -15.49 -35.94 -12.29
CA ILE A 414 -14.29 -36.05 -13.12
C ILE A 414 -13.12 -35.26 -12.52
N ILE A 415 -13.38 -34.08 -11.93
CA ILE A 415 -12.35 -33.32 -11.19
C ILE A 415 -11.79 -34.16 -10.04
N TYR A 416 -12.66 -34.83 -9.29
CA TYR A 416 -12.26 -35.77 -8.25
C TYR A 416 -11.40 -36.93 -8.79
N ASP A 417 -11.82 -37.58 -9.87
CA ASP A 417 -11.08 -38.69 -10.48
C ASP A 417 -9.69 -38.23 -10.98
N LYS A 418 -9.62 -37.04 -11.60
CA LYS A 418 -8.37 -36.43 -12.06
C LYS A 418 -7.43 -36.09 -10.91
N PHE A 419 -7.95 -35.42 -9.87
CA PHE A 419 -7.19 -35.14 -8.66
C PHE A 419 -6.57 -36.42 -8.08
N THR A 420 -7.39 -37.47 -7.92
CA THR A 420 -6.94 -38.77 -7.40
C THR A 420 -5.83 -39.37 -8.28
N SER A 421 -5.99 -39.31 -9.60
CA SER A 421 -4.94 -39.80 -10.52
C SER A 421 -3.63 -38.98 -10.43
N PHE A 422 -3.69 -37.68 -10.14
CA PHE A 422 -2.50 -36.85 -10.02
C PHE A 422 -1.73 -37.13 -8.75
N ILE A 423 -2.42 -37.28 -7.61
CA ILE A 423 -1.76 -37.61 -6.35
C ILE A 423 -1.18 -39.03 -6.33
N GLU A 424 -1.73 -39.96 -7.12
CA GLU A 424 -1.16 -41.30 -7.32
C GLU A 424 0.08 -41.27 -8.23
N LYS A 425 0.09 -40.41 -9.26
CA LYS A 425 1.25 -40.26 -10.17
C LYS A 425 2.40 -39.48 -9.55
N GLU A 426 2.10 -38.44 -8.77
CA GLU A 426 3.09 -37.57 -8.13
C GLU A 426 3.52 -38.07 -6.73
N ASP A 427 3.20 -39.31 -6.34
CA ASP A 427 3.27 -39.86 -4.96
C ASP A 427 4.61 -39.62 -4.21
N ASN A 428 5.67 -39.22 -4.92
CA ASN A 428 6.99 -38.86 -4.38
C ASN A 428 7.40 -37.38 -4.54
N SER A 429 6.46 -36.42 -4.52
CA SER A 429 6.79 -34.98 -4.58
C SER A 429 6.10 -34.14 -3.51
N VAL A 430 6.85 -33.19 -2.91
CA VAL A 430 6.30 -32.18 -1.98
C VAL A 430 5.31 -31.24 -2.69
N SER A 431 5.36 -31.15 -4.04
CA SER A 431 4.40 -30.38 -4.85
C SER A 431 2.95 -30.85 -4.71
N ILE A 432 2.72 -32.09 -4.24
CA ILE A 432 1.37 -32.60 -3.93
C ILE A 432 0.61 -31.67 -2.99
N SER A 433 1.32 -31.02 -2.06
CA SER A 433 0.71 -30.04 -1.14
C SER A 433 -0.02 -28.90 -1.87
N MET A 434 0.50 -28.45 -3.02
CA MET A 434 -0.15 -27.43 -3.87
C MET A 434 -1.43 -27.95 -4.50
N LEU A 435 -1.50 -29.25 -4.85
CA LEU A 435 -2.71 -29.87 -5.40
C LEU A 435 -3.82 -29.91 -4.36
N PHE A 436 -3.52 -30.38 -3.16
CA PHE A 436 -4.47 -30.42 -2.04
C PHE A 436 -4.99 -29.01 -1.72
N TYR A 437 -4.08 -28.03 -1.58
CA TYR A 437 -4.44 -26.65 -1.32
C TYR A 437 -5.33 -26.08 -2.42
N SER A 438 -4.91 -26.16 -3.68
CA SER A 438 -5.63 -25.57 -4.81
C SER A 438 -7.00 -26.22 -5.03
N PHE A 439 -7.11 -27.54 -4.83
CA PHE A 439 -8.39 -28.24 -4.94
C PHE A 439 -9.36 -27.82 -3.82
N MET A 440 -8.88 -27.70 -2.58
CA MET A 440 -9.69 -27.18 -1.48
C MET A 440 -10.19 -25.75 -1.76
N GLN A 441 -9.34 -24.87 -2.32
CA GLN A 441 -9.74 -23.52 -2.72
C GLN A 441 -10.84 -23.54 -3.81
N LEU A 442 -10.74 -24.43 -4.78
CA LEU A 442 -11.81 -24.63 -5.78
C LEU A 442 -13.12 -25.07 -5.11
N LEU A 443 -13.09 -26.06 -4.21
CA LEU A 443 -14.28 -26.55 -3.50
C LEU A 443 -14.93 -25.46 -2.64
N LEU A 444 -14.13 -24.63 -1.97
CA LEU A 444 -14.61 -23.47 -1.22
C LEU A 444 -15.35 -22.48 -2.12
N ARG A 445 -14.81 -22.15 -3.29
CA ARG A 445 -15.48 -21.28 -4.27
C ARG A 445 -16.78 -21.93 -4.78
N LEU A 446 -16.77 -23.24 -5.04
CA LEU A 446 -17.96 -24.00 -5.48
C LEU A 446 -19.09 -24.06 -4.44
N SER A 447 -18.82 -23.81 -3.16
CA SER A 447 -19.87 -23.77 -2.13
C SER A 447 -20.96 -22.72 -2.39
N SER A 448 -20.63 -21.67 -3.15
CA SER A 448 -21.55 -20.62 -3.59
C SER A 448 -22.27 -20.93 -4.91
N ASN A 449 -21.87 -21.98 -5.63
CA ASN A 449 -22.47 -22.36 -6.91
C ASN A 449 -23.86 -22.98 -6.68
N LEU A 450 -24.89 -22.39 -7.30
CA LEU A 450 -26.29 -22.82 -7.18
C LEU A 450 -26.61 -24.10 -7.97
N CYS A 451 -25.76 -24.50 -8.91
CA CYS A 451 -25.95 -25.68 -9.74
C CYS A 451 -25.44 -26.98 -9.10
N LEU A 452 -24.91 -26.93 -7.88
CA LEU A 452 -24.33 -28.07 -7.17
C LEU A 452 -25.08 -28.36 -5.87
N ASP A 453 -25.11 -29.64 -5.50
CA ASP A 453 -25.53 -30.03 -4.15
C ASP A 453 -24.45 -29.63 -3.13
N ARG A 454 -24.78 -28.63 -2.31
CA ARG A 454 -23.91 -28.12 -1.25
C ARG A 454 -23.46 -29.22 -0.28
N LEU A 455 -24.28 -30.24 -0.03
CA LEU A 455 -23.91 -31.35 0.86
C LEU A 455 -22.82 -32.23 0.22
N LYS A 456 -22.86 -32.46 -1.10
CA LYS A 456 -21.81 -33.21 -1.81
C LYS A 456 -20.47 -32.50 -1.75
N VAL A 457 -20.45 -31.19 -2.04
CA VAL A 457 -19.22 -30.37 -1.99
C VAL A 457 -18.62 -30.40 -0.57
N LYS A 458 -19.45 -30.26 0.47
CA LYS A 458 -19.01 -30.36 1.87
C LYS A 458 -18.43 -31.74 2.23
N LYS A 459 -19.08 -32.82 1.81
CA LYS A 459 -18.56 -34.19 2.02
C LYS A 459 -17.20 -34.39 1.35
N LEU A 460 -17.03 -33.83 0.15
CA LEU A 460 -15.78 -33.91 -0.58
C LEU A 460 -14.65 -33.10 0.08
N MET A 461 -14.96 -31.92 0.62
CA MET A 461 -13.99 -31.15 1.42
C MET A 461 -13.53 -31.92 2.67
N ILE A 462 -14.47 -32.56 3.39
CA ILE A 462 -14.15 -33.38 4.57
C ILE A 462 -13.25 -34.56 4.16
N TRP A 463 -13.61 -35.26 3.08
CA TRP A 463 -12.81 -36.36 2.55
C TRP A 463 -11.40 -35.91 2.18
N LEU A 464 -11.26 -34.78 1.48
CA LEU A 464 -9.96 -34.25 1.04
C LEU A 464 -9.05 -33.94 2.23
N GLN A 465 -9.62 -33.38 3.30
CA GLN A 465 -8.92 -33.09 4.54
C GLN A 465 -8.47 -34.37 5.26
N GLN A 466 -9.34 -35.38 5.36
CA GLN A 466 -9.00 -36.67 5.97
C GLN A 466 -7.93 -37.42 5.19
N LEU A 467 -8.02 -37.41 3.85
CA LEU A 467 -7.02 -38.01 2.97
C LEU A 467 -5.64 -37.37 3.19
N TRP A 468 -5.57 -36.04 3.25
CA TRP A 468 -4.33 -35.35 3.57
C TRP A 468 -3.76 -35.79 4.91
N GLN A 469 -4.57 -35.68 5.97
CA GLN A 469 -4.15 -35.88 7.35
C GLN A 469 -3.69 -37.31 7.62
N ASN A 470 -4.37 -38.31 7.04
CA ASN A 470 -4.12 -39.71 7.33
C ASN A 470 -3.04 -40.32 6.41
N ASP A 471 -2.99 -39.89 5.13
CA ASP A 471 -2.23 -40.62 4.12
C ASP A 471 -1.06 -39.83 3.53
N TYR A 472 -1.17 -38.49 3.37
CA TYR A 472 -0.20 -37.69 2.59
C TYR A 472 0.69 -36.76 3.43
N TYR A 473 0.25 -36.34 4.62
CA TYR A 473 1.03 -35.44 5.47
C TYR A 473 2.42 -36.01 5.81
N ASP A 474 2.48 -37.21 6.39
CA ASP A 474 3.74 -37.85 6.79
C ASP A 474 4.62 -38.21 5.57
N ARG A 475 4.01 -38.47 4.41
CA ARG A 475 4.74 -38.70 3.14
C ARG A 475 5.44 -37.43 2.69
N CYS A 476 4.70 -36.31 2.61
CA CYS A 476 5.26 -35.03 2.22
C CYS A 476 6.40 -34.62 3.14
N LEU A 477 6.22 -34.77 4.46
CA LEU A 477 7.24 -34.43 5.45
C LEU A 477 8.54 -35.21 5.26
N LYS A 478 8.47 -36.51 4.91
CA LYS A 478 9.66 -37.33 4.62
C LYS A 478 10.41 -36.91 3.35
N LEU A 479 9.74 -36.29 2.39
CA LEU A 479 10.33 -35.82 1.13
C LEU A 479 10.99 -34.44 1.24
N MET A 480 10.74 -33.72 2.34
CA MET A 480 11.32 -32.40 2.57
C MET A 480 12.80 -32.50 2.92
N HIS A 481 13.62 -31.65 2.29
CA HIS A 481 15.01 -31.51 2.67
C HIS A 481 15.08 -30.77 4.01
N THR A 482 15.76 -31.38 4.98
CA THR A 482 16.06 -30.70 6.23
C THR A 482 17.30 -29.86 6.04
N ILE A 483 17.13 -28.54 5.97
CA ILE A 483 18.23 -27.58 6.04
C ILE A 483 18.37 -27.19 7.50
N GLY A 484 19.38 -27.75 8.16
CA GLY A 484 19.69 -27.47 9.56
C GLY A 484 20.88 -26.53 9.68
N SER A 485 20.83 -25.65 10.67
CA SER A 485 22.02 -25.04 11.25
C SER A 485 22.05 -25.42 12.73
N SER A 486 23.25 -25.64 13.27
CA SER A 486 23.43 -25.89 14.70
C SER A 486 24.24 -24.76 15.29
N VAL A 487 23.79 -24.29 16.46
CA VAL A 487 24.46 -23.26 17.24
C VAL A 487 24.67 -23.84 18.63
N SER A 488 25.89 -23.73 19.15
CA SER A 488 26.17 -24.05 20.55
C SER A 488 26.06 -22.77 21.37
N ILE A 489 25.24 -22.81 22.42
CA ILE A 489 25.05 -21.69 23.35
C ILE A 489 25.68 -22.10 24.67
N SER A 490 26.49 -21.21 25.25
CA SER A 490 27.16 -21.49 26.52
C SER A 490 26.16 -21.57 27.68
N ASN A 491 26.46 -22.39 28.69
CA ASN A 491 25.65 -22.43 29.92
C ASN A 491 25.54 -21.04 30.60
N GLU A 492 26.55 -20.18 30.43
CA GLU A 492 26.52 -18.81 30.94
C GLU A 492 25.43 -17.98 30.24
N GLU A 493 25.31 -18.07 28.91
CA GLU A 493 24.26 -17.40 28.14
C GLU A 493 22.87 -17.97 28.44
N ILE A 494 22.74 -19.30 28.56
CA ILE A 494 21.47 -19.94 28.97
C ILE A 494 21.02 -19.40 30.32
N ASN A 495 21.94 -19.31 31.30
CA ASN A 495 21.63 -18.76 32.61
C ASN A 495 21.20 -17.30 32.54
N LYS A 496 21.86 -16.46 31.72
CA LYS A 496 21.45 -15.06 31.49
C LYS A 496 20.04 -14.97 30.90
N ILE A 497 19.71 -15.81 29.91
CA ILE A 497 18.38 -15.86 29.29
C ILE A 497 17.32 -16.28 30.32
N ASN A 498 17.58 -17.34 31.08
CA ASN A 498 16.69 -17.78 32.16
C ASN A 498 16.44 -16.68 33.20
N GLU A 499 17.50 -15.99 33.63
CA GLU A 499 17.37 -14.87 34.56
C GLU A 499 16.52 -13.73 33.98
N VAL A 500 16.64 -13.44 32.68
CA VAL A 500 15.80 -12.43 32.02
C VAL A 500 14.33 -12.84 32.05
N PHE A 501 13.98 -14.06 31.64
CA PHE A 501 12.58 -14.48 31.60
C PHE A 501 11.94 -14.60 33.00
N ILE A 502 12.71 -14.89 34.05
CA ILE A 502 12.19 -14.97 35.42
C ILE A 502 12.14 -13.58 36.08
N LYS A 503 13.25 -12.85 36.09
CA LYS A 503 13.40 -11.60 36.85
C LYS A 503 12.93 -10.36 36.09
N LYS A 504 13.00 -10.38 34.75
CA LYS A 504 12.68 -9.25 33.87
C LYS A 504 11.87 -9.70 32.65
N PRO A 505 10.70 -10.34 32.84
CA PRO A 505 9.93 -10.98 31.77
C PRO A 505 9.56 -10.02 30.63
N LEU A 506 9.38 -8.73 30.89
CA LEU A 506 9.14 -7.70 29.87
C LEU A 506 10.31 -7.59 28.86
N ILE A 507 11.56 -7.70 29.33
CA ILE A 507 12.73 -7.72 28.46
C ILE A 507 12.76 -9.02 27.65
N GLY A 508 12.38 -10.15 28.27
CA GLY A 508 12.21 -11.42 27.56
C GLY A 508 11.19 -11.33 26.43
N ALA A 509 10.05 -10.67 26.67
CA ALA A 509 9.05 -10.41 25.63
C ALA A 509 9.61 -9.55 24.47
N LEU A 510 10.45 -8.56 24.77
CA LEU A 510 11.15 -7.76 23.74
C LEU A 510 12.19 -8.55 22.93
N TYR A 511 12.80 -9.58 23.51
CA TYR A 511 13.67 -10.50 22.75
C TYR A 511 12.87 -11.31 21.74
N CYS A 512 11.66 -11.73 22.09
CA CYS A 512 10.76 -12.42 21.17
C CYS A 512 10.19 -11.47 20.11
N PHE A 513 9.75 -10.28 20.53
CA PHE A 513 9.17 -9.27 19.64
C PHE A 513 9.80 -7.88 19.81
N PRO A 514 10.75 -7.48 18.95
CA PRO A 514 11.41 -6.21 19.08
C PRO A 514 10.53 -5.08 18.50
N ILE A 515 9.45 -4.74 19.20
CA ILE A 515 8.43 -3.76 18.79
C ILE A 515 8.89 -2.30 18.85
N LYS A 516 10.13 -2.04 19.31
CA LYS A 516 10.73 -0.71 19.29
C LYS A 516 10.87 -0.25 17.85
N LYS A 517 10.49 1.00 17.55
CA LYS A 517 10.50 1.57 16.19
C LYS A 517 11.82 1.38 15.43
N ASP A 518 12.97 1.56 16.10
CA ASP A 518 14.27 1.36 15.45
C ASP A 518 14.57 -0.11 15.17
N SER A 519 14.23 -1.01 16.09
CA SER A 519 14.39 -2.45 15.88
C SER A 519 13.43 -3.00 14.83
N LEU A 520 12.20 -2.48 14.76
CA LEU A 520 11.26 -2.76 13.67
C LEU A 520 11.81 -2.28 12.33
N LEU A 521 12.41 -1.08 12.28
CA LEU A 521 13.02 -0.57 11.07
C LEU A 521 14.19 -1.45 10.60
N ASP A 522 15.02 -1.94 11.52
CA ASP A 522 16.12 -2.86 11.19
C ASP A 522 15.60 -4.17 10.57
N LEU A 523 14.54 -4.74 11.15
CA LEU A 523 13.83 -5.90 10.58
C LEU A 523 13.26 -5.61 9.20
N MET A 524 12.57 -4.48 9.04
CA MET A 524 12.01 -4.05 7.75
C MET A 524 13.11 -3.86 6.70
N SER A 525 14.26 -3.28 7.09
CA SER A 525 15.42 -3.10 6.22
C SER A 525 16.07 -4.44 5.83
N MET A 526 16.08 -5.43 6.72
CA MET A 526 16.52 -6.80 6.41
C MET A 526 15.62 -7.43 5.34
N HIS A 527 14.31 -7.39 5.53
CA HIS A 527 13.33 -7.92 4.57
C HIS A 527 13.36 -7.19 3.22
N SER A 528 13.55 -5.87 3.26
CA SER A 528 13.71 -5.02 2.08
C SER A 528 14.90 -5.42 1.19
N LYS A 529 15.99 -5.94 1.79
CA LYS A 529 17.14 -6.47 1.03
C LYS A 529 16.85 -7.84 0.39
N ALA A 530 15.96 -8.63 0.97
CA ALA A 530 15.57 -9.96 0.51
C ALA A 530 14.23 -9.99 -0.26
N ALA A 531 13.85 -8.87 -0.89
CA ALA A 531 12.52 -8.67 -1.46
C ALA A 531 12.04 -9.78 -2.41
N LEU A 532 12.94 -10.42 -3.19
CA LEU A 532 12.56 -11.53 -4.07
C LEU A 532 11.90 -12.70 -3.33
N SER A 533 12.38 -13.02 -2.12
CA SER A 533 11.81 -14.10 -1.31
C SER A 533 10.37 -13.81 -0.87
N LEU A 534 10.04 -12.52 -0.69
CA LEU A 534 8.71 -12.07 -0.28
C LEU A 534 7.65 -12.23 -1.38
N PHE A 535 8.09 -12.30 -2.64
CA PHE A 535 7.20 -12.46 -3.79
C PHE A 535 7.01 -13.93 -4.21
N CYS A 536 7.66 -14.89 -3.53
CA CYS A 536 7.49 -16.31 -3.80
C CYS A 536 6.29 -16.90 -3.04
N SER A 537 5.52 -17.78 -3.69
CA SER A 537 4.44 -18.51 -3.01
C SER A 537 5.00 -19.46 -1.97
N MET A 538 4.51 -19.35 -0.73
CA MET A 538 4.94 -20.18 0.40
C MET A 538 3.76 -20.95 0.99
N LEU A 539 3.91 -22.28 1.08
CA LEU A 539 2.95 -23.18 1.73
C LEU A 539 3.58 -23.80 2.98
N ASN A 540 2.90 -23.67 4.11
CA ASN A 540 3.17 -24.44 5.31
C ASN A 540 2.49 -25.80 5.24
N ILE A 541 3.27 -26.85 5.48
CA ILE A 541 2.81 -28.24 5.51
C ILE A 541 2.40 -28.59 6.94
N THR A 542 1.11 -28.48 7.26
CA THR A 542 0.58 -28.86 8.59
C THR A 542 -0.16 -30.18 8.53
N ARG A 543 -0.31 -30.84 9.69
CA ARG A 543 -0.99 -32.13 9.79
C ARG A 543 -2.46 -32.06 9.39
N THR A 544 -3.14 -30.96 9.73
CA THR A 544 -4.57 -30.82 9.40
C THR A 544 -4.77 -30.57 7.91
N PHE A 545 -4.02 -29.64 7.31
CA PHE A 545 -4.05 -29.33 5.87
C PHE A 545 -2.89 -28.41 5.44
N PRO A 546 -2.46 -28.36 4.17
CA PRO A 546 -1.54 -27.32 3.69
C PRO A 546 -2.16 -25.93 3.76
N ILE A 547 -1.37 -24.92 4.14
CA ILE A 547 -1.83 -23.53 4.35
C ILE A 547 -0.86 -22.57 3.66
N GLU A 548 -1.38 -21.51 3.04
CA GLU A 548 -0.57 -20.43 2.45
C GLU A 548 -0.14 -19.42 3.52
N ASN A 549 1.16 -19.10 3.56
CA ASN A 549 1.75 -18.28 4.63
C ASN A 549 1.17 -16.86 4.72
N ASN A 550 0.62 -16.32 3.63
CA ASN A 550 0.26 -14.90 3.53
C ASN A 550 -1.26 -14.64 3.58
N LYS A 551 -2.09 -15.65 3.90
CA LYS A 551 -3.54 -15.44 4.01
C LYS A 551 -3.92 -15.01 5.42
N PHE A 552 -4.00 -13.70 5.59
CA PHE A 552 -4.52 -13.08 6.80
C PHE A 552 -6.02 -13.32 6.95
N LEU A 553 -6.44 -13.59 8.19
CA LEU A 553 -7.83 -13.47 8.57
C LEU A 553 -8.14 -11.97 8.64
N ASP A 554 -8.88 -11.47 7.63
CA ASP A 554 -9.50 -10.16 7.68
C ASP A 554 -10.27 -10.05 9.01
N ARG A 555 -10.02 -8.98 9.79
CA ARG A 555 -10.73 -8.50 11.00
C ARG A 555 -10.02 -8.62 12.36
N HIS A 556 -8.80 -8.07 12.50
CA HIS A 556 -8.25 -7.77 13.84
C HIS A 556 -7.84 -6.30 13.97
N THR A 557 -8.46 -5.58 14.90
CA THR A 557 -8.25 -4.13 15.14
C THR A 557 -6.81 -3.82 15.55
N VAL A 558 -6.20 -4.66 16.39
CA VAL A 558 -4.80 -4.55 16.82
C VAL A 558 -3.84 -4.76 15.64
N ASP A 559 -4.12 -5.71 14.76
CA ASP A 559 -3.31 -5.96 13.56
C ASP A 559 -3.35 -4.74 12.62
N ASN A 560 -4.53 -4.15 12.42
CA ASN A 560 -4.66 -2.91 11.63
C ASN A 560 -3.88 -1.75 12.24
N ALA A 561 -3.90 -1.61 13.57
CA ALA A 561 -3.10 -0.61 14.28
C ALA A 561 -1.60 -0.87 14.12
N PHE A 562 -1.16 -2.13 14.14
CA PHE A 562 0.23 -2.49 13.92
C PHE A 562 0.68 -2.30 12.46
N ILE A 563 -0.17 -2.64 11.48
CA ILE A 563 0.05 -2.29 10.07
C ILE A 563 0.16 -0.78 9.91
N GLN A 564 -0.67 0.00 10.60
CA GLN A 564 -0.58 1.45 10.58
C GLN A 564 0.73 1.96 11.19
N LEU A 565 1.21 1.36 12.28
CA LEU A 565 2.53 1.66 12.84
C LEU A 565 3.66 1.41 11.82
N ILE A 566 3.62 0.26 11.11
CA ILE A 566 4.59 -0.04 10.04
C ILE A 566 4.48 1.02 8.93
N ARG A 567 3.26 1.37 8.53
CA ARG A 567 2.99 2.37 7.50
C ARG A 567 3.56 3.75 7.90
N ASP A 568 3.40 4.15 9.15
CA ASP A 568 3.98 5.38 9.71
C ASP A 568 5.51 5.35 9.73
N ILE A 569 6.13 4.21 10.04
CA ILE A 569 7.58 4.02 9.97
C ILE A 569 8.05 4.16 8.52
N ILE A 570 7.36 3.56 7.55
CA ILE A 570 7.68 3.72 6.12
C ILE A 570 7.55 5.18 5.70
N THR A 571 6.51 5.89 6.12
CA THR A 571 6.35 7.31 5.79
C THR A 571 7.49 8.17 6.36
N LYS A 572 7.94 7.90 7.59
CA LYS A 572 8.97 8.71 8.27
C LYS A 572 10.41 8.31 7.93
N LYS A 573 10.67 7.00 7.83
CA LYS A 573 12.01 6.40 7.71
C LYS A 573 12.14 5.43 6.52
N GLY A 574 11.18 5.41 5.60
CA GLY A 574 11.19 4.54 4.41
C GLY A 574 12.38 4.76 3.49
N TYR A 575 13.05 5.92 3.56
CA TYR A 575 14.31 6.17 2.85
C TYR A 575 15.44 5.20 3.26
N LYS A 576 15.31 4.48 4.39
CA LYS A 576 16.25 3.41 4.80
C LYS A 576 15.97 2.06 4.13
N LEU A 577 14.79 1.87 3.55
CA LEU A 577 14.41 0.65 2.85
C LEU A 577 14.97 0.70 1.42
N LEU A 578 15.67 -0.36 1.02
CA LEU A 578 16.27 -0.45 -0.31
C LEU A 578 15.19 -0.61 -1.40
N ASN A 579 14.21 -1.46 -1.12
CA ASN A 579 13.02 -1.70 -1.93
C ASN A 579 11.77 -1.31 -1.13
N TYR A 580 10.83 -0.67 -1.80
CA TYR A 580 9.49 -0.49 -1.25
C TYR A 580 8.80 -1.86 -1.15
N ILE A 581 8.30 -2.17 0.03
CA ILE A 581 7.47 -3.35 0.29
C ILE A 581 6.17 -2.84 0.90
N GLU A 582 5.06 -3.42 0.48
CA GLU A 582 3.74 -3.10 1.03
C GLU A 582 3.70 -3.38 2.54
N PRO A 583 3.10 -2.50 3.35
CA PRO A 583 3.02 -2.66 4.81
C PRO A 583 2.48 -4.03 5.24
N GLU A 584 1.51 -4.57 4.50
CA GLU A 584 0.84 -5.83 4.76
C GLU A 584 1.77 -7.04 4.59
N VAL A 585 2.71 -6.97 3.63
CA VAL A 585 3.72 -8.02 3.39
C VAL A 585 4.79 -7.98 4.48
N LEU A 586 5.27 -6.78 4.85
CA LEU A 586 6.22 -6.62 5.96
C LEU A 586 5.63 -7.09 7.28
N TYR A 587 4.35 -6.81 7.50
CA TYR A 587 3.59 -7.26 8.66
C TYR A 587 3.61 -8.80 8.79
N SER A 588 3.37 -9.55 7.69
CA SER A 588 3.46 -11.03 7.70
C SER A 588 4.81 -11.51 8.22
N GLU A 589 5.89 -10.96 7.65
CA GLU A 589 7.23 -11.44 7.93
C GLU A 589 7.71 -11.10 9.35
N ILE A 590 7.33 -9.93 9.84
CA ILE A 590 7.61 -9.53 11.23
C ILE A 590 6.92 -10.50 12.21
N TYR A 591 5.71 -10.97 11.90
CA TYR A 591 5.05 -12.01 12.71
C TYR A 591 5.71 -13.37 12.57
N ASN A 592 6.20 -13.73 11.38
CA ASN A 592 7.00 -14.95 11.21
C ASN A 592 8.30 -14.89 12.04
N ASP A 593 8.97 -13.73 12.10
CA ASP A 593 10.12 -13.50 12.97
C ASP A 593 9.75 -13.64 14.45
N PHE A 594 8.62 -13.07 14.87
CA PHE A 594 8.12 -13.23 16.24
C PHE A 594 7.93 -14.70 16.63
N ILE A 595 7.29 -15.48 15.77
CA ILE A 595 7.03 -16.91 15.99
C ILE A 595 8.36 -17.64 16.14
N ARG A 596 9.30 -17.44 15.19
CA ARG A 596 10.63 -18.07 15.21
C ARG A 596 11.42 -17.70 16.46
N ASN A 597 11.46 -16.42 16.82
CA ASN A 597 12.19 -15.95 17.99
C ASN A 597 11.59 -16.53 19.27
N THR A 598 10.26 -16.52 19.40
CA THR A 598 9.58 -17.09 20.56
C THR A 598 9.89 -18.59 20.70
N GLN A 599 9.80 -19.36 19.61
CA GLN A 599 10.17 -20.78 19.62
C GLN A 599 11.62 -21.01 20.04
N MET A 600 12.55 -20.23 19.50
CA MET A 600 13.98 -20.30 19.84
C MET A 600 14.21 -20.04 21.34
N TYR A 601 13.69 -18.94 21.88
CA TYR A 601 13.90 -18.60 23.29
C TYR A 601 13.21 -19.58 24.24
N MET A 602 12.03 -20.12 23.87
CA MET A 602 11.34 -21.13 24.69
C MET A 602 12.05 -22.49 24.67
N ALA A 603 12.77 -22.81 23.60
CA ALA A 603 13.63 -23.98 23.55
C ALA A 603 14.86 -23.83 24.46
N ILE A 604 15.42 -22.61 24.58
CA ILE A 604 16.57 -22.31 25.45
C ILE A 604 16.16 -22.26 26.92
N PHE A 605 15.00 -21.67 27.23
CA PHE A 605 14.49 -21.52 28.59
C PHE A 605 14.24 -22.90 29.22
N ASN A 606 14.90 -23.20 30.34
CA ASN A 606 14.85 -24.51 31.01
C ASN A 606 14.57 -24.43 32.52
N GLN A 607 13.97 -23.32 32.97
CA GLN A 607 13.62 -23.08 34.38
C GLN A 607 12.09 -23.01 34.60
N GLU A 608 11.32 -23.71 33.77
CA GLU A 608 9.85 -23.78 33.86
C GLU A 608 9.34 -24.24 35.23
N GLN A 609 10.05 -25.14 35.93
CA GLN A 609 9.66 -25.61 37.26
C GLN A 609 9.77 -24.51 38.32
N ILE A 610 10.81 -23.69 38.24
CA ILE A 610 11.01 -22.56 39.16
C ILE A 610 9.90 -21.54 38.92
N LEU A 611 9.63 -21.19 37.65
CA LEU A 611 8.59 -20.24 37.29
C LEU A 611 7.19 -20.74 37.68
N TYR A 612 6.88 -22.02 37.45
CA TYR A 612 5.61 -22.63 37.86
C TYR A 612 5.39 -22.52 39.37
N LYS A 613 6.41 -22.84 40.17
CA LYS A 613 6.34 -22.75 41.63
C LYS A 613 6.14 -21.30 42.10
N GLU A 614 6.83 -20.34 41.49
CA GLU A 614 6.65 -18.93 41.78
C GLU A 614 5.20 -18.48 41.50
N ILE A 615 4.66 -18.83 40.34
CA ILE A 615 3.27 -18.52 39.96
C ILE A 615 2.28 -19.19 40.91
N LYS A 616 2.47 -20.47 41.24
CA LYS A 616 1.63 -21.20 42.20
C LYS A 616 1.58 -20.53 43.57
N ASN A 617 2.72 -20.02 44.04
CA ASN A 617 2.79 -19.29 45.32
C ASN A 617 2.08 -17.93 45.29
N ARG A 618 1.95 -17.30 44.12
CA ARG A 618 1.22 -16.01 43.95
C ARG A 618 -0.27 -16.20 43.74
N LEU A 619 -0.69 -17.42 43.38
CA LEU A 619 -2.05 -17.79 43.01
C LEU A 619 -2.68 -18.71 44.05
N THR A 620 -2.57 -18.35 45.33
CA THR A 620 -3.05 -19.18 46.45
C THR A 620 -4.57 -19.42 46.44
N GLU A 621 -5.32 -18.58 45.71
CA GLU A 621 -6.76 -18.72 45.52
C GLU A 621 -7.14 -19.84 44.53
N TYR A 622 -6.18 -20.40 43.78
CA TYR A 622 -6.39 -21.50 42.84
C TYR A 622 -5.69 -22.78 43.31
N SER A 623 -6.39 -23.91 43.21
CA SER A 623 -5.80 -25.23 43.46
C SER A 623 -5.09 -25.76 42.21
N LEU A 624 -3.83 -25.36 42.01
CA LEU A 624 -3.01 -25.83 40.89
C LEU A 624 -2.51 -27.26 41.10
N ILE A 625 -2.41 -28.01 40.00
CA ILE A 625 -1.84 -29.36 39.98
C ILE A 625 -0.36 -29.30 40.44
N ASP A 626 0.13 -30.37 41.06
CA ASP A 626 1.56 -30.44 41.41
C ASP A 626 2.41 -30.74 40.17
N PHE A 627 3.51 -30.01 40.03
CA PHE A 627 4.42 -30.14 38.90
C PHE A 627 5.68 -30.90 39.30
N ASP A 628 5.76 -32.16 38.87
CA ASP A 628 6.87 -33.09 39.11
C ASP A 628 7.99 -32.98 38.05
N GLY A 629 7.90 -32.00 37.16
CA GLY A 629 8.81 -31.81 36.03
C GLY A 629 8.30 -32.39 34.71
N HIS A 630 7.23 -33.19 34.71
CA HIS A 630 6.59 -33.71 33.50
C HIS A 630 5.39 -32.85 33.11
N ILE A 631 5.37 -32.37 31.85
CA ILE A 631 4.31 -31.50 31.36
C ILE A 631 3.20 -32.36 30.75
N TYR A 632 2.01 -32.29 31.35
CA TYR A 632 0.79 -32.92 30.84
C TYR A 632 -0.15 -31.85 30.27
N LEU A 633 -1.09 -32.25 29.42
CA LEU A 633 -2.10 -31.33 28.87
C LEU A 633 -2.85 -30.57 29.97
N ALA A 634 -3.15 -31.24 31.09
CA ALA A 634 -3.78 -30.60 32.25
C ALA A 634 -2.93 -29.49 32.89
N HIS A 635 -1.59 -29.55 32.79
CA HIS A 635 -0.70 -28.49 33.25
C HIS A 635 -0.86 -27.22 32.42
N LEU A 636 -1.03 -27.34 31.10
CA LEU A 636 -1.28 -26.20 30.21
C LEU A 636 -2.72 -25.68 30.34
N THR A 637 -3.72 -26.57 30.21
CA THR A 637 -5.12 -26.14 30.09
C THR A 637 -5.69 -25.52 31.36
N GLN A 638 -5.17 -25.87 32.54
CA GLN A 638 -5.57 -25.20 33.79
C GLN A 638 -5.16 -23.72 33.83
N LEU A 639 -4.08 -23.34 33.12
CA LEU A 639 -3.56 -21.97 33.15
C LEU A 639 -4.39 -21.00 32.31
N PHE A 640 -5.12 -21.48 31.29
CA PHE A 640 -5.95 -20.63 30.43
C PHE A 640 -7.04 -19.87 31.19
N PRO A 641 -7.94 -20.51 31.96
CA PRO A 641 -8.98 -19.77 32.70
C PRO A 641 -8.37 -18.84 33.76
N ILE A 642 -7.22 -19.20 34.33
CA ILE A 642 -6.50 -18.36 35.30
C ILE A 642 -5.98 -17.10 34.62
N LEU A 643 -5.28 -17.24 33.50
CA LEU A 643 -4.77 -16.13 32.72
C LEU A 643 -5.92 -15.22 32.25
N GLU A 644 -7.02 -15.80 31.74
CA GLU A 644 -8.21 -15.06 31.33
C GLU A 644 -8.81 -14.26 32.50
N ASN A 645 -8.87 -14.83 33.71
CA ASN A 645 -9.33 -14.12 34.90
C ASN A 645 -8.38 -13.00 35.33
N LYS A 646 -7.06 -13.23 35.30
CA LYS A 646 -6.06 -12.21 35.65
C LYS A 646 -6.01 -11.07 34.64
N ILE A 647 -6.24 -11.33 33.35
CA ILE A 647 -6.42 -10.28 32.34
C ILE A 647 -7.64 -9.40 32.69
N ARG A 648 -8.74 -10.00 33.14
CA ARG A 648 -9.94 -9.24 33.55
C ARG A 648 -9.72 -8.45 34.83
N GLU A 649 -9.07 -9.06 35.82
CA GLU A 649 -8.66 -8.37 37.05
C GLU A 649 -7.83 -7.13 36.70
N PHE A 650 -6.84 -7.27 35.80
CA PHE A 650 -6.09 -6.13 35.30
C PHE A 650 -6.98 -5.11 34.57
N GLY A 651 -7.86 -5.58 33.68
CA GLY A 651 -8.80 -4.72 32.95
C GLY A 651 -9.67 -3.86 33.88
N MET A 652 -10.07 -4.39 35.03
CA MET A 652 -10.82 -3.62 36.04
C MET A 652 -10.02 -2.44 36.59
N TYR A 653 -8.71 -2.58 36.82
CA TYR A 653 -7.84 -1.46 37.19
C TYR A 653 -7.73 -0.40 36.08
N CYS A 654 -7.95 -0.79 34.82
CA CYS A 654 -8.05 0.12 33.68
C CYS A 654 -9.48 0.63 33.42
N ASN A 655 -10.42 0.45 34.35
CA ASN A 655 -11.84 0.77 34.17
C ASN A 655 -12.53 0.06 32.99
N ILE A 656 -12.00 -1.10 32.58
CA ILE A 656 -12.62 -1.96 31.57
C ILE A 656 -13.58 -2.92 32.27
N VAL A 657 -14.85 -2.84 31.89
CA VAL A 657 -15.91 -3.70 32.44
C VAL A 657 -15.59 -5.18 32.12
N PRO A 658 -15.56 -6.08 33.12
CA PRO A 658 -15.14 -7.47 32.93
C PRO A 658 -16.25 -8.36 32.35
N PHE A 659 -17.49 -7.87 32.29
CA PHE A 659 -18.68 -8.52 31.73
C PHE A 659 -19.15 -7.88 30.42
N LYS A 660 -20.03 -8.55 29.70
CA LYS A 660 -20.52 -8.04 28.40
C LYS A 660 -21.47 -6.87 28.59
N GLU A 661 -21.20 -5.78 27.87
CA GLU A 661 -21.91 -4.50 28.00
C GLU A 661 -23.18 -4.47 27.12
N LYS A 662 -24.04 -5.48 27.29
CA LYS A 662 -25.38 -5.52 26.70
C LYS A 662 -26.40 -5.92 27.77
N ALA A 663 -27.57 -5.29 27.73
CA ALA A 663 -28.63 -5.50 28.72
C ALA A 663 -29.03 -6.97 28.91
N ASP A 664 -28.91 -7.80 27.87
CA ASP A 664 -29.26 -9.22 27.92
C ASP A 664 -28.04 -10.15 28.10
N GLU A 665 -26.81 -9.61 28.09
CA GLU A 665 -25.57 -10.42 28.17
C GLU A 665 -24.69 -10.11 29.38
N PHE A 666 -25.04 -9.16 30.26
CA PHE A 666 -24.19 -8.69 31.38
C PHE A 666 -23.88 -9.74 32.45
N LEU A 667 -24.58 -10.87 32.46
CA LEU A 667 -24.26 -12.03 33.31
C LEU A 667 -23.08 -12.86 32.77
N HIS A 668 -22.69 -12.63 31.51
CA HIS A 668 -21.56 -13.30 30.88
C HIS A 668 -20.30 -12.43 30.98
N MET A 669 -19.18 -13.06 31.29
CA MET A 669 -17.87 -12.40 31.21
C MET A 669 -17.59 -11.97 29.78
N LYS A 670 -16.93 -10.82 29.61
CA LYS A 670 -16.36 -10.37 28.33
C LYS A 670 -15.36 -11.42 27.83
N ASP A 671 -14.85 -11.36 26.61
CA ASP A 671 -13.74 -12.26 26.22
C ASP A 671 -12.38 -11.66 26.64
N ALA A 672 -11.42 -12.47 27.07
CA ALA A 672 -10.12 -11.96 27.54
C ALA A 672 -9.36 -11.27 26.41
N SER A 673 -9.50 -11.79 25.18
CA SER A 673 -9.02 -11.15 23.96
C SER A 673 -9.62 -9.76 23.76
N SER A 674 -10.92 -9.56 24.02
CA SER A 674 -11.54 -8.24 23.91
C SER A 674 -11.04 -7.25 24.95
N VAL A 675 -10.77 -7.71 26.18
CA VAL A 675 -10.16 -6.87 27.22
C VAL A 675 -8.75 -6.44 26.82
N LEU A 676 -7.92 -7.39 26.35
CA LEU A 676 -6.57 -7.08 25.85
C LEU A 676 -6.60 -6.13 24.65
N GLN A 677 -7.50 -6.36 23.69
CA GLN A 677 -7.66 -5.46 22.55
C GLN A 677 -7.99 -4.04 23.00
N GLN A 678 -8.88 -3.87 23.99
CA GLN A 678 -9.21 -2.56 24.51
C GLN A 678 -7.99 -1.88 25.16
N ILE A 679 -7.26 -2.57 26.04
CA ILE A 679 -6.01 -2.05 26.66
C ILE A 679 -5.00 -1.62 25.58
N LEU A 680 -4.78 -2.45 24.57
CA LEU A 680 -3.82 -2.19 23.49
C LEU A 680 -4.25 -1.01 22.62
N MET A 681 -5.53 -0.92 22.28
CA MET A 681 -6.05 0.15 21.44
C MET A 681 -6.10 1.48 22.18
N ASP A 682 -6.41 1.48 23.47
CA ASP A 682 -6.37 2.68 24.32
C ASP A 682 -4.93 3.22 24.37
N ALA A 683 -3.95 2.37 24.68
CA ALA A 683 -2.53 2.74 24.68
C ALA A 683 -2.02 3.22 23.31
N TYR A 684 -2.44 2.56 22.22
CA TYR A 684 -2.08 2.96 20.87
C TYR A 684 -2.70 4.31 20.49
N SER A 685 -3.96 4.55 20.87
CA SER A 685 -4.64 5.82 20.59
C SER A 685 -3.97 7.02 21.28
N GLU A 686 -3.37 6.78 22.44
CA GLU A 686 -2.63 7.81 23.18
C GLU A 686 -1.20 8.03 22.67
N THR A 687 -0.50 6.95 22.27
CA THR A 687 0.96 7.00 22.03
C THR A 687 1.39 6.76 20.58
N ASN A 688 0.49 6.28 19.72
CA ASN A 688 0.79 5.74 18.38
C ASN A 688 1.96 4.73 18.41
N ASP A 689 1.95 3.87 19.43
CA ASP A 689 2.96 2.84 19.70
C ASP A 689 2.38 1.77 20.64
N PHE A 690 3.09 0.65 20.77
CA PHE A 690 2.80 -0.43 21.71
C PHE A 690 3.93 -0.63 22.74
N LEU A 691 4.99 0.19 22.71
CA LEU A 691 6.17 0.02 23.57
C LEU A 691 5.85 0.00 25.08
N ASN A 692 4.87 0.77 25.53
CA ASN A 692 4.49 0.81 26.96
C ASN A 692 3.61 -0.36 27.40
N VAL A 693 3.10 -1.14 26.45
CA VAL A 693 2.18 -2.27 26.63
C VAL A 693 2.72 -3.54 25.95
N VAL A 694 4.05 -3.67 25.85
CA VAL A 694 4.73 -4.82 25.21
C VAL A 694 4.29 -6.15 25.81
N ASP A 695 4.09 -6.18 27.12
CA ASP A 695 3.58 -7.32 27.85
C ASP A 695 2.18 -7.74 27.38
N PHE A 696 1.22 -6.82 27.36
CA PHE A 696 -0.13 -7.10 26.85
C PHE A 696 -0.11 -7.48 25.38
N PHE A 697 0.76 -6.84 24.60
CA PHE A 697 0.91 -7.12 23.18
C PHE A 697 1.44 -8.55 22.99
N PHE A 698 2.51 -8.92 23.70
CA PHE A 698 3.05 -10.28 23.71
C PHE A 698 1.98 -11.30 24.10
N VAL A 699 1.24 -11.07 25.19
CA VAL A 699 0.15 -11.96 25.64
C VAL A 699 -0.92 -12.10 24.55
N TYR A 700 -1.34 -11.00 23.93
CA TYR A 700 -2.33 -11.02 22.85
C TYR A 700 -1.85 -11.83 21.64
N GLN A 701 -0.64 -11.55 21.15
CA GLN A 701 -0.05 -12.23 19.99
C GLN A 701 0.19 -13.72 20.24
N SER A 702 0.66 -14.07 21.44
CA SER A 702 0.95 -15.45 21.82
C SER A 702 -0.32 -16.27 22.05
N MET A 703 -1.29 -15.73 22.77
CA MET A 703 -2.41 -16.52 23.29
C MET A 703 -3.67 -16.43 22.43
N TYR A 704 -3.95 -15.29 21.79
CA TYR A 704 -5.29 -14.98 21.27
C TYR A 704 -5.36 -14.48 19.83
N ASN A 705 -4.25 -14.03 19.22
CA ASN A 705 -4.29 -13.53 17.84
C ASN A 705 -4.35 -14.68 16.83
N GLY A 706 -5.41 -14.74 16.04
CA GLY A 706 -5.61 -15.74 14.99
C GLY A 706 -4.64 -15.65 13.81
N ASN A 707 -3.98 -14.51 13.62
CA ASN A 707 -2.93 -14.32 12.61
C ASN A 707 -1.52 -14.65 13.15
N CYS A 708 -1.40 -15.10 14.40
CA CYS A 708 -0.13 -15.37 15.06
C CYS A 708 -0.15 -16.74 15.77
N LEU A 709 0.43 -16.87 16.97
CA LEU A 709 0.59 -18.16 17.67
C LEU A 709 -0.73 -18.77 18.16
N ASN A 710 -1.70 -17.94 18.57
CA ASN A 710 -3.05 -18.34 18.99
C ASN A 710 -3.14 -19.55 19.95
N ILE A 711 -2.17 -19.72 20.86
CA ILE A 711 -1.95 -20.96 21.62
C ILE A 711 -3.22 -21.45 22.34
N ARG A 712 -3.98 -20.52 22.94
CA ARG A 712 -5.21 -20.85 23.67
C ARG A 712 -6.21 -21.55 22.77
N ASN A 713 -6.47 -20.98 21.59
CA ASN A 713 -7.48 -21.51 20.67
C ASN A 713 -7.01 -22.80 19.98
N GLU A 714 -5.74 -22.84 19.55
CA GLU A 714 -5.15 -24.04 18.95
C GLU A 714 -5.19 -25.22 19.92
N CYS A 715 -4.78 -25.01 21.18
CA CYS A 715 -4.83 -26.03 22.22
C CYS A 715 -6.26 -26.44 22.59
N ALA A 716 -7.18 -25.47 22.77
CA ALA A 716 -8.57 -25.76 23.14
C ALA A 716 -9.31 -26.59 22.07
N HIS A 717 -8.93 -26.41 20.80
CA HIS A 717 -9.46 -27.19 19.67
C HIS A 717 -8.66 -28.48 19.39
N GLY A 718 -7.69 -28.83 20.24
CA GLY A 718 -6.92 -30.06 20.12
C GLY A 718 -5.96 -30.11 18.93
N ARG A 719 -5.58 -28.94 18.38
CA ARG A 719 -4.60 -28.85 17.28
C ARG A 719 -3.20 -28.87 17.88
N GLU A 720 -2.35 -29.81 17.46
CA GLU A 720 -0.91 -29.89 17.81
C GLU A 720 -0.51 -30.11 19.29
N TYR A 721 -1.25 -29.61 20.30
CA TYR A 721 -0.84 -29.57 21.73
C TYR A 721 -1.15 -30.85 22.56
N ILE A 722 -1.50 -31.99 21.94
CA ILE A 722 -1.93 -33.19 22.68
C ILE A 722 -0.75 -33.98 23.29
N ASN A 723 0.32 -34.25 22.52
CA ASN A 723 1.51 -35.02 22.95
C ASN A 723 2.73 -34.66 22.07
N SER A 724 3.22 -33.42 22.14
CA SER A 724 4.26 -32.91 21.24
C SER A 724 5.13 -31.84 21.90
N ASP A 725 6.21 -31.44 21.23
CA ASP A 725 7.01 -30.26 21.61
C ASP A 725 6.16 -28.98 21.70
N SER A 726 5.05 -28.90 20.95
CA SER A 726 4.09 -27.81 21.04
C SER A 726 3.47 -27.73 22.44
N LEU A 727 3.20 -28.85 23.12
CA LEU A 727 2.69 -28.84 24.51
C LEU A 727 3.69 -28.16 25.47
N VAL A 728 4.98 -28.51 25.35
CA VAL A 728 6.05 -27.91 26.16
C VAL A 728 6.18 -26.42 25.86
N PHE A 729 6.17 -26.05 24.58
CA PHE A 729 6.20 -24.67 24.11
C PHE A 729 5.00 -23.87 24.67
N GLY A 730 3.78 -24.37 24.48
CA GLY A 730 2.56 -23.73 24.93
C GLY A 730 2.53 -23.53 26.45
N PHE A 731 3.01 -24.51 27.21
CA PHE A 731 3.15 -24.41 28.67
C PHE A 731 4.12 -23.29 29.07
N LYS A 732 5.34 -23.27 28.51
CA LYS A 732 6.34 -22.24 28.80
C LYS A 732 5.86 -20.82 28.46
N VAL A 733 5.27 -20.64 27.28
CA VAL A 733 4.72 -19.34 26.86
C VAL A 733 3.59 -18.91 27.78
N THR A 734 2.67 -19.81 28.13
CA THR A 734 1.54 -19.48 29.01
C THR A 734 2.01 -19.08 30.41
N LEU A 735 3.05 -19.72 30.95
CA LEU A 735 3.64 -19.31 32.23
C LEU A 735 4.24 -17.90 32.17
N ILE A 736 4.96 -17.56 31.10
CA ILE A 736 5.52 -16.23 30.91
C ILE A 736 4.41 -15.18 30.76
N CYS A 737 3.38 -15.48 29.97
CA CYS A 737 2.20 -14.62 29.84
C CYS A 737 1.54 -14.34 31.20
N LEU A 738 1.37 -15.37 32.02
CA LEU A 738 0.79 -15.24 33.35
C LEU A 738 1.70 -14.44 34.29
N LYS A 739 3.01 -14.68 34.26
CA LYS A 739 4.01 -13.90 35.00
C LYS A 739 3.97 -12.42 34.65
N LEU A 740 3.89 -12.08 33.35
CA LEU A 740 3.79 -10.69 32.87
C LEU A 740 2.54 -9.99 33.44
N ILE A 741 1.37 -10.62 33.34
CA ILE A 741 0.12 -10.05 33.85
C ILE A 741 0.15 -9.88 35.37
N LEU A 742 0.63 -10.90 36.10
CA LEU A 742 0.73 -10.83 37.55
C LEU A 742 1.68 -9.72 38.01
N ASP A 743 2.84 -9.57 37.34
CA ASP A 743 3.80 -8.50 37.66
C ASP A 743 3.19 -7.11 37.46
N ARG A 744 2.35 -6.92 36.44
CA ARG A 744 1.61 -5.67 36.24
C ARG A 744 0.56 -5.41 37.32
N ILE A 745 -0.19 -6.43 37.71
CA ILE A 745 -1.17 -6.33 38.81
C ILE A 745 -0.45 -5.91 40.10
N ASP A 746 0.68 -6.53 40.43
CA ASP A 746 1.45 -6.19 41.63
C ASP A 746 2.02 -4.77 41.57
N GLN A 747 2.46 -4.31 40.39
CA GLN A 747 2.89 -2.92 40.20
C GLN A 747 1.76 -1.93 40.50
N ILE A 748 0.55 -2.16 39.98
CA ILE A 748 -0.61 -1.30 40.24
C ILE A 748 -1.00 -1.34 41.72
N LYS A 749 -1.12 -2.53 42.32
CA LYS A 749 -1.46 -2.69 43.74
C LYS A 749 -0.47 -1.99 44.69
N ASN A 750 0.80 -1.89 44.29
CA ASN A 750 1.81 -1.16 45.05
C ASN A 750 1.72 0.37 44.88
N VAL A 751 1.17 0.86 43.76
CA VAL A 751 0.94 2.29 43.48
C VAL A 751 -0.38 2.79 44.05
N GLU A 752 -1.45 1.98 44.06
CA GLU A 752 -2.80 2.34 44.55
C GLU A 752 -2.97 2.34 46.08
N LYS A 753 -1.93 1.98 46.84
CA LYS A 753 -1.95 2.03 48.31
C LYS A 753 -2.29 3.38 48.98
N PRO A 754 -2.36 4.57 48.32
CA PRO A 754 -2.84 5.78 48.97
C PRO A 754 -4.29 6.19 48.66
N PHE A 755 -5.06 5.49 47.80
CA PHE A 755 -6.39 5.98 47.37
C PHE A 755 -7.63 5.25 47.90
N CYS A 756 -7.47 4.18 48.68
CA CYS A 756 -8.60 3.54 49.37
C CYS A 756 -9.00 4.32 50.65
N ASN A 757 -9.47 5.56 50.49
CA ASN A 757 -10.26 6.29 51.50
C ASN A 757 -11.27 7.16 50.74
N LEU A 758 -12.21 6.51 50.07
CA LEU A 758 -13.46 7.15 49.67
C LEU A 758 -14.58 6.27 50.23
N ASP A 759 -15.03 6.63 51.42
CA ASP A 759 -16.30 6.19 51.98
C ASP A 759 -17.41 6.65 51.02
N PHE A 760 -18.20 5.70 50.53
CA PHE A 760 -19.49 5.95 49.90
C PHE A 760 -20.55 6.22 50.96
#